data_AF-A0A7R9U5U2-F1
#
_entry.id   AF-A0A7R9U5U2-F1
#
_cell.length_a   1.000
_cell.length_b   1.000
_cell.length_c   1.000
_cell.angle_alpha   90.00
_cell.angle_beta   90.00
_cell.angle_gamma   90.00
#
_symmetry.space_group_name_H-M   'P 1'
#
loop_
_entity.id
_entity.type
_entity.pdbx_description
1 polymer ?
#
loop_
_entity_poly.entity_id
_entity_poly.type
_entity_poly.pdbx_seq_one_letter_code
_entity_poly.pdbx_strand_id
1 'polypeptide(L)'
;MDTEPDDGLRVLRSHLFEGRYEEAIREIETLEPKMRSRGDIQNVKAVCLLHLSKPHEALKVLDETIAANPGDEAARHNRLEALFGVCEARIEAANKRFLAGDSGGALACYDLVSQAHLEELRVPRPELLYTYYNNRGAVYMKMNRFAQALADFESAVQMRSKQSDAQHNRGVALKAMKRFEDALGAFDACLEIEPSNYSALCGKSEVLASLDRFEDAIEVASLAIDATDSPDSYRGLLGRGFARLKYGDYGGAVRDLEKAESRGCKSSEFIMMYELALALYGDELSEIGEYELAIDHYERALAMGSSDQPSVDVLFNLTLAKLYSGDKSDEPANGFRHVLSLRPSHAQAAAVLGQHLLELSYPNSPEAHEACMWLQRAIEMRPNEANLRYTYGLALMKVGNMKGAGDSFRKVLEINPDHQMAMDGLSRVEGFSAGFAIAAAVARRSSAKVDKGGYEPGSPRAAKAKTPVGSKTSEASNILMERTKAQDGMLPKQSSMSAEDYLANGNYSVSPRAEVPFLKEQLRRRDEYIEVLRKKVEKLEAELAQYKGDSSAYSGMREGVRASQSASMESRDGAIIIEPGPESEHPKVSVIAGASPTASSVGSQVSLQRSFGPINEKVGPYYQDGNMGVTTDAPAGPQKRR
;
A
#
# COMPACT_ATOMS: atom_id res chain seq x y z
N MET A 1 -37.00 -30.29 69.26
CA MET A 1 -36.88 -28.94 69.82
C MET A 1 -37.30 -28.00 68.72
N ASP A 2 -38.53 -27.51 68.80
CA ASP A 2 -39.00 -26.41 67.97
C ASP A 2 -38.24 -25.16 68.40
N THR A 3 -37.19 -24.80 67.65
CA THR A 3 -36.62 -23.47 67.76
C THR A 3 -37.69 -22.47 67.35
N GLU A 4 -38.02 -21.56 68.26
CA GLU A 4 -38.87 -20.42 67.96
C GLU A 4 -38.25 -19.65 66.77
N PRO A 5 -39.07 -19.05 65.88
CA PRO A 5 -38.57 -18.33 64.70
C PRO A 5 -37.49 -17.29 65.02
N ASP A 6 -37.49 -16.75 66.24
CA ASP A 6 -36.53 -15.76 66.73
C ASP A 6 -35.12 -16.31 66.99
N ASP A 7 -34.97 -17.58 67.42
CA ASP A 7 -33.66 -18.19 67.61
C ASP A 7 -32.96 -18.44 66.28
N GLY A 8 -33.69 -18.93 65.27
CA GLY A 8 -33.16 -19.13 63.92
C GLY A 8 -32.82 -17.81 63.22
N LEU A 9 -33.62 -16.76 63.41
CA LEU A 9 -33.28 -15.41 62.91
C LEU A 9 -32.01 -14.84 63.58
N ARG A 10 -31.78 -15.13 64.87
CA ARG A 10 -30.56 -14.73 65.57
C ARG A 10 -29.33 -15.44 65.01
N VAL A 11 -29.44 -16.75 64.76
CA VAL A 11 -28.37 -17.56 64.16
C VAL A 11 -28.07 -17.07 62.74
N LEU A 12 -29.10 -16.83 61.93
CA LEU A 12 -28.95 -16.25 60.59
C LEU A 12 -28.21 -14.90 60.62
N ARG A 13 -28.58 -13.98 61.53
CA ARG A 13 -27.89 -12.69 61.68
C ARG A 13 -26.40 -12.84 62.04
N SER A 14 -26.06 -13.82 62.88
CA SER A 14 -24.65 -14.13 63.19
C SER A 14 -23.91 -14.65 61.96
N HIS A 15 -24.48 -15.58 61.19
CA HIS A 15 -23.86 -16.06 59.94
C HIS A 15 -23.62 -14.92 58.94
N LEU A 16 -24.60 -14.04 58.74
CA LEU A 16 -24.47 -12.89 57.85
C LEU A 16 -23.38 -11.91 58.31
N PHE A 17 -23.35 -11.58 59.60
CA PHE A 17 -22.34 -10.69 60.18
C PHE A 17 -20.91 -11.24 60.03
N GLU A 18 -20.77 -12.56 60.15
CA GLU A 18 -19.49 -13.26 60.02
C GLU A 18 -19.11 -13.59 58.57
N GLY A 19 -19.92 -13.19 57.59
CA GLY A 19 -19.68 -13.44 56.15
C GLY A 19 -19.78 -14.93 55.75
N ARG A 20 -20.45 -15.74 56.58
CA ARG A 20 -20.67 -17.18 56.36
C ARG A 20 -21.92 -17.40 55.51
N TYR A 21 -21.82 -17.05 54.23
CA TYR A 21 -22.98 -17.00 53.34
C TYR A 21 -23.55 -18.38 52.99
N GLU A 22 -22.72 -19.43 52.88
CA GLU A 22 -23.22 -20.79 52.69
C GLU A 22 -24.02 -21.29 53.90
N GLU A 23 -23.52 -21.06 55.12
CA GLU A 23 -24.25 -21.41 56.34
C GLU A 23 -25.52 -20.58 56.48
N ALA A 24 -25.48 -19.28 56.14
CA ALA A 24 -26.66 -18.42 56.13
C ALA A 24 -27.74 -18.94 55.18
N ILE A 25 -27.37 -19.41 53.97
CA ILE A 25 -28.32 -19.99 53.02
C ILE A 25 -28.95 -21.28 53.58
N ARG A 26 -28.16 -22.16 54.21
CA ARG A 26 -28.69 -23.38 54.84
C ARG A 26 -29.69 -23.04 55.95
N GLU A 27 -29.39 -22.04 56.78
CA GLU A 27 -30.29 -21.58 57.83
C GLU A 27 -31.56 -20.92 57.25
N ILE A 28 -31.47 -20.23 56.12
CA ILE A 28 -32.65 -19.71 55.42
C ILE A 28 -33.56 -20.86 54.94
N GLU A 29 -32.98 -21.93 54.39
CA GLU A 29 -33.74 -23.08 53.89
C GLU A 29 -34.46 -23.86 55.01
N THR A 30 -33.92 -23.87 56.23
CA THR A 30 -34.62 -24.45 57.40
C THR A 30 -35.76 -23.56 57.90
N LEU A 31 -35.63 -22.23 57.75
CA LEU A 31 -36.63 -21.23 58.12
C LEU A 31 -37.75 -21.05 57.07
N GLU A 32 -37.46 -21.34 55.81
CA GLU A 32 -38.33 -21.12 54.65
C GLU A 32 -39.75 -21.71 54.78
N PRO A 33 -39.96 -22.96 55.27
CA PRO A 33 -41.29 -23.53 55.44
C PRO A 33 -42.15 -22.76 56.45
N LYS A 34 -41.50 -22.11 57.44
CA LYS A 34 -42.17 -21.39 58.53
C LYS A 34 -42.43 -19.92 58.20
N MET A 35 -41.70 -19.35 57.24
CA MET A 35 -41.69 -17.90 56.96
C MET A 35 -41.88 -17.56 55.48
N ARG A 36 -42.46 -18.49 54.70
CA ARG A 36 -42.64 -18.40 53.25
C ARG A 36 -43.34 -17.13 52.74
N SER A 37 -44.10 -16.43 53.59
CA SER A 37 -44.79 -15.18 53.27
C SER A 37 -43.94 -13.91 53.50
N ARG A 38 -42.72 -14.02 54.03
CA ARG A 38 -41.80 -12.88 54.22
C ARG A 38 -40.84 -12.77 53.03
N GLY A 39 -41.13 -11.86 52.10
CA GLY A 39 -40.24 -11.52 50.98
C GLY A 39 -38.82 -11.16 51.43
N ASP A 40 -38.69 -10.57 52.61
CA ASP A 40 -37.41 -10.19 53.23
C ASP A 40 -36.38 -11.32 53.29
N ILE A 41 -36.80 -12.56 53.60
CA ILE A 41 -35.88 -13.69 53.78
C ILE A 41 -35.35 -14.20 52.44
N GLN A 42 -36.19 -14.20 51.39
CA GLN A 42 -35.76 -14.59 50.05
C GLN A 42 -34.84 -13.53 49.42
N ASN A 43 -35.11 -12.25 49.69
CA ASN A 43 -34.19 -11.18 49.33
C ASN A 43 -32.82 -11.37 50.01
N VAL A 44 -32.78 -11.70 51.31
CA VAL A 44 -31.53 -12.03 52.02
C VAL A 44 -30.83 -13.25 51.42
N LYS A 45 -31.57 -14.31 51.05
CA LYS A 45 -31.01 -15.48 50.34
C LYS A 45 -30.32 -15.07 49.05
N ALA A 46 -30.96 -14.21 48.27
CA ALA A 46 -30.39 -13.73 47.02
C ALA A 46 -29.13 -12.87 47.23
N VAL A 47 -29.10 -12.02 48.26
CA VAL A 47 -27.89 -11.26 48.63
C VAL A 47 -26.73 -12.19 48.99
N CYS A 48 -26.99 -13.26 49.76
CA CYS A 48 -25.97 -14.28 50.04
C CYS A 48 -25.45 -14.93 48.75
N LEU A 49 -26.34 -15.27 47.82
CA LEU A 49 -25.95 -15.86 46.53
C LEU A 49 -25.08 -14.92 45.68
N LEU A 50 -25.34 -13.61 45.71
CA LEU A 50 -24.49 -12.61 45.05
C LEU A 50 -23.09 -12.56 45.67
N HIS A 51 -22.98 -12.59 47.00
CA HIS A 51 -21.68 -12.66 47.68
C HIS A 51 -20.89 -13.94 47.36
N LEU A 52 -21.58 -15.02 46.99
CA LEU A 52 -20.98 -16.28 46.54
C LEU A 52 -20.70 -16.34 45.04
N SER A 53 -20.82 -15.22 44.31
CA SER A 53 -20.64 -15.15 42.86
C SER A 53 -21.59 -16.09 42.09
N LYS A 54 -22.84 -16.24 42.56
CA LYS A 54 -23.90 -17.04 41.93
C LYS A 54 -25.05 -16.16 41.43
N PRO A 55 -24.81 -15.24 40.48
CA PRO A 55 -25.80 -14.25 40.08
C PRO A 55 -27.02 -14.86 39.37
N HIS A 56 -26.87 -15.98 38.66
CA HIS A 56 -28.01 -16.66 38.01
C HIS A 56 -29.00 -17.24 39.02
N GLU A 57 -28.50 -17.84 40.10
CA GLU A 57 -29.35 -18.37 41.18
C GLU A 57 -30.01 -17.20 41.92
N ALA A 58 -29.27 -16.14 42.22
CA ALA A 58 -29.79 -14.93 42.86
C ALA A 58 -30.90 -14.27 42.03
N LEU A 59 -30.68 -14.11 40.72
CA LEU A 59 -31.64 -13.48 39.81
C LEU A 59 -32.97 -14.24 39.81
N LYS A 60 -32.92 -15.57 39.75
CA LYS A 60 -34.12 -16.42 39.81
C LYS A 60 -34.90 -16.24 41.12
N VAL A 61 -34.21 -16.25 42.26
CA VAL A 61 -34.84 -16.04 43.57
C VAL A 61 -35.49 -14.66 43.65
N LEU A 62 -34.85 -13.64 43.09
CA LEU A 62 -35.36 -12.26 43.10
C LEU A 62 -36.54 -12.07 42.16
N ASP A 63 -36.54 -12.69 40.98
CA ASP A 63 -37.70 -12.72 40.06
C ASP A 63 -38.93 -13.32 40.77
N GLU A 64 -38.75 -14.46 41.45
CA GLU A 64 -39.82 -15.11 42.22
C GLU A 64 -40.28 -14.24 43.40
N THR A 65 -39.34 -13.57 44.08
CA THR A 65 -39.64 -12.66 45.21
C THR A 65 -40.47 -11.46 44.76
N ILE A 66 -40.11 -10.82 43.64
CA ILE A 66 -40.83 -9.66 43.09
C ILE A 66 -42.18 -10.08 42.52
N ALA A 67 -42.29 -11.27 41.92
CA ALA A 67 -43.58 -11.78 41.46
C ALA A 67 -44.55 -11.99 42.64
N ALA A 68 -44.05 -12.41 43.80
CA ALA A 68 -44.86 -12.58 45.02
C ALA A 68 -45.17 -11.25 45.72
N ASN A 69 -44.23 -10.31 45.73
CA ASN A 69 -44.41 -8.97 46.29
C ASN A 69 -43.89 -7.89 45.33
N PRO A 70 -44.72 -7.43 44.38
CA PRO A 70 -44.29 -6.46 43.39
C PRO A 70 -43.78 -5.16 43.98
N GLY A 71 -44.23 -4.76 45.18
CA GLY A 71 -43.86 -3.51 45.86
C GLY A 71 -42.50 -3.52 46.58
N ASP A 72 -41.78 -4.65 46.58
CA ASP A 72 -40.49 -4.77 47.26
C ASP A 72 -39.36 -4.05 46.49
N GLU A 73 -39.10 -2.79 46.86
CA GLU A 73 -38.06 -1.97 46.21
C GLU A 73 -36.65 -2.52 46.45
N ALA A 74 -36.39 -3.14 47.60
CA ALA A 74 -35.08 -3.72 47.91
C ALA A 74 -34.81 -4.95 47.03
N ALA A 75 -35.81 -5.82 46.85
CA ALA A 75 -35.70 -6.95 45.93
C ALA A 75 -35.51 -6.48 44.48
N ARG A 76 -36.21 -5.43 44.02
CA ARG A 76 -35.99 -4.86 42.67
C ARG A 76 -34.57 -4.32 42.49
N HIS A 77 -34.05 -3.60 43.49
CA HIS A 77 -32.67 -3.10 43.44
C HIS A 77 -31.66 -4.26 43.37
N ASN A 78 -31.79 -5.26 44.24
CA ASN A 78 -30.91 -6.43 44.24
C ASN A 78 -31.08 -7.27 42.96
N ARG A 79 -32.27 -7.28 42.35
CA ARG A 79 -32.51 -7.95 41.05
C ARG A 79 -31.68 -7.31 39.95
N LEU A 80 -31.58 -5.98 39.93
CA LEU A 80 -30.74 -5.27 38.98
C LEU A 80 -29.26 -5.61 39.15
N GLU A 81 -28.77 -5.72 40.39
CA GLU A 81 -27.40 -6.17 40.69
C GLU A 81 -27.17 -7.64 40.28
N ALA A 82 -28.14 -8.52 40.51
CA ALA A 82 -28.08 -9.90 40.05
C ALA A 82 -28.06 -9.99 38.52
N LEU A 83 -28.89 -9.18 37.85
CA LEU A 83 -28.94 -9.11 36.39
C LEU A 83 -27.61 -8.60 35.81
N PHE A 84 -27.01 -7.59 36.44
CA PHE A 84 -25.69 -7.09 36.11
C PHE A 84 -24.64 -8.21 36.20
N GLY A 85 -24.57 -8.93 37.33
CA GLY A 85 -23.64 -10.04 37.50
C GLY A 85 -23.87 -11.20 36.51
N VAL A 86 -25.13 -11.49 36.15
CA VAL A 86 -25.45 -12.46 35.10
C VAL A 86 -24.86 -12.02 33.77
N CYS A 87 -25.02 -10.74 33.40
CA CYS A 87 -24.51 -10.22 32.13
C CYS A 87 -22.97 -10.20 32.10
N GLU A 88 -22.31 -9.79 33.19
CA GLU A 88 -20.85 -9.85 33.30
C GLU A 88 -20.32 -11.27 33.11
N ALA A 89 -20.89 -12.26 33.81
CA ALA A 89 -20.49 -13.65 33.66
C ALA A 89 -20.69 -14.18 32.23
N ARG A 90 -21.72 -13.69 31.51
CA ARG A 90 -21.95 -14.04 30.10
C ARG A 90 -20.91 -13.41 29.18
N ILE A 91 -20.58 -12.14 29.38
CA ILE A 91 -19.54 -11.43 28.62
C ILE A 91 -18.19 -12.11 28.83
N GLU A 92 -17.82 -12.42 30.07
CA GLU A 92 -16.57 -13.10 30.40
C GLU A 92 -16.49 -14.48 29.73
N ALA A 93 -17.55 -15.29 29.84
CA ALA A 93 -17.63 -16.59 29.19
C ALA A 93 -17.52 -16.47 27.65
N ALA A 94 -18.15 -15.44 27.07
CA ALA A 94 -18.07 -15.18 25.64
C ALA A 94 -16.64 -14.80 25.21
N ASN A 95 -16.00 -13.88 25.94
CA ASN A 95 -14.63 -13.45 25.67
C ASN A 95 -13.65 -14.63 25.74
N LYS A 96 -13.78 -15.48 26.76
CA LYS A 96 -12.95 -16.69 26.89
C LYS A 96 -13.10 -17.64 25.71
N ARG A 97 -14.33 -17.85 25.23
CA ARG A 97 -14.59 -18.69 24.04
C ARG A 97 -14.03 -18.04 22.76
N PHE A 98 -14.21 -16.73 22.61
CA PHE A 98 -13.69 -15.99 21.47
C PHE A 98 -12.16 -16.07 21.38
N LEU A 99 -11.47 -15.88 22.52
CA LEU A 99 -10.01 -16.05 22.61
C LEU A 99 -9.55 -17.49 22.31
N ALA A 100 -10.40 -18.49 22.58
CA ALA A 100 -10.17 -19.87 22.20
C ALA A 100 -10.51 -20.17 20.71
N GLY A 101 -10.91 -19.16 19.93
CA GLY A 101 -11.30 -19.29 18.52
C GLY A 101 -12.76 -19.72 18.29
N ASP A 102 -13.53 -20.00 19.35
CA ASP A 102 -14.93 -20.40 19.28
C ASP A 102 -15.86 -19.18 19.19
N SER A 103 -15.92 -18.57 18.00
CA SER A 103 -16.77 -17.41 17.75
C SER A 103 -18.27 -17.74 17.84
N GLY A 104 -18.67 -18.96 17.46
CA GLY A 104 -20.06 -19.40 17.55
C GLY A 104 -20.53 -19.57 18.99
N GLY A 105 -19.72 -20.22 19.83
CA GLY A 105 -20.00 -20.37 21.25
C GLY A 105 -19.88 -19.07 22.03
N ALA A 106 -19.02 -18.14 21.60
CA ALA A 106 -18.99 -16.78 22.15
C ALA A 106 -20.31 -16.05 21.87
N LEU A 107 -20.79 -16.09 20.63
CA LEU A 107 -22.06 -15.47 20.26
C LEU A 107 -23.24 -16.09 21.02
N ALA A 108 -23.26 -17.41 21.19
CA ALA A 108 -24.27 -18.09 21.99
C ALA A 108 -24.30 -17.63 23.45
N CYS A 109 -23.15 -17.22 24.03
CA CYS A 109 -23.11 -16.62 25.37
C CYS A 109 -23.75 -15.23 25.39
N TYR A 110 -23.51 -14.41 24.37
CA TYR A 110 -24.13 -13.09 24.23
C TYR A 110 -25.65 -13.17 23.99
N ASP A 111 -26.10 -14.13 23.19
CA ASP A 111 -27.52 -14.34 22.85
C ASP A 111 -28.37 -14.76 24.07
N LEU A 112 -27.73 -15.23 25.14
CA LEU A 112 -28.41 -15.56 26.40
C LEU A 112 -28.79 -14.32 27.22
N VAL A 113 -28.32 -13.14 26.82
CA VAL A 113 -28.78 -11.86 27.39
C VAL A 113 -29.95 -11.35 26.54
N SER A 114 -31.14 -11.34 27.12
CA SER A 114 -32.35 -10.91 26.41
C SER A 114 -32.36 -9.41 26.13
N GLN A 115 -33.07 -8.98 25.09
CA GLN A 115 -33.25 -7.54 24.81
C GLN A 115 -33.91 -6.79 25.97
N ALA A 116 -34.85 -7.43 26.69
CA ALA A 116 -35.46 -6.83 27.87
C ALA A 116 -34.44 -6.55 28.97
N HIS A 117 -33.47 -7.46 29.16
CA HIS A 117 -32.39 -7.25 30.12
C HIS A 117 -31.46 -6.12 29.70
N LEU A 118 -31.16 -5.99 28.40
CA LEU A 118 -30.34 -4.89 27.90
C LEU A 118 -31.01 -3.53 28.10
N GLU A 119 -32.32 -3.42 27.82
CA GLU A 119 -33.07 -2.18 28.05
C GLU A 119 -33.17 -1.83 29.53
N GLU A 120 -33.33 -2.83 30.41
CA GLU A 120 -33.33 -2.61 31.86
C GLU A 120 -31.99 -2.04 32.36
N LEU A 121 -30.87 -2.49 31.79
CA LEU A 121 -29.52 -2.05 32.14
C LEU A 121 -29.09 -0.75 31.46
N ARG A 122 -29.89 -0.22 30.52
CA ARG A 122 -29.53 0.91 29.64
C ARG A 122 -29.11 2.18 30.36
N VAL A 123 -29.94 2.61 31.30
CA VAL A 123 -29.69 3.81 32.11
C VAL A 123 -28.74 3.51 33.29
N PRO A 124 -28.91 2.44 34.08
CA PRO A 124 -28.11 2.25 35.28
C PRO A 124 -26.68 1.75 35.03
N ARG A 125 -26.41 1.08 33.89
CA ARG A 125 -25.11 0.44 33.60
C ARG A 125 -24.67 0.62 32.13
N PRO A 126 -24.53 1.86 31.61
CA PRO A 126 -24.14 2.11 30.22
C PRO A 126 -22.74 1.56 29.88
N GLU A 127 -21.86 1.43 30.87
CA GLU A 127 -20.52 0.84 30.75
C GLU A 127 -20.56 -0.62 30.33
N LEU A 128 -21.44 -1.39 30.97
CA LEU A 128 -21.57 -2.81 30.73
C LEU A 128 -22.12 -3.06 29.33
N LEU A 129 -23.11 -2.25 28.93
CA LEU A 129 -23.71 -2.33 27.61
C LEU A 129 -22.74 -1.91 26.52
N TYR A 130 -21.92 -0.88 26.75
CA TYR A 130 -20.81 -0.56 25.86
C TYR A 130 -19.93 -1.80 25.63
N THR A 131 -19.49 -2.46 26.71
CA THR A 131 -18.63 -3.66 26.60
C THR A 131 -19.35 -4.81 25.90
N TYR A 132 -20.62 -5.04 26.23
CA TYR A 132 -21.46 -6.06 25.60
C TYR A 132 -21.53 -5.86 24.08
N TYR A 133 -21.94 -4.66 23.64
CA TYR A 133 -22.12 -4.38 22.22
C TYR A 133 -20.78 -4.33 21.48
N ASN A 134 -19.76 -3.67 22.04
CA ASN A 134 -18.46 -3.58 21.38
C ASN A 134 -17.83 -4.97 21.19
N ASN A 135 -17.89 -5.84 22.20
CA ASN A 135 -17.29 -7.15 22.11
C ASN A 135 -18.11 -8.10 21.22
N ARG A 136 -19.45 -8.07 21.31
CA ARG A 136 -20.31 -8.86 20.42
C ARG A 136 -20.14 -8.42 18.96
N GLY A 137 -20.01 -7.11 18.71
CA GLY A 137 -19.67 -6.56 17.41
C GLY A 137 -18.34 -7.10 16.87
N ALA A 138 -17.31 -7.20 17.70
CA ALA A 138 -16.03 -7.81 17.32
C ALA A 138 -16.16 -9.30 16.96
N VAL A 139 -16.99 -10.06 17.67
CA VAL A 139 -17.31 -11.46 17.32
C VAL A 139 -18.00 -11.51 15.94
N TYR A 140 -18.97 -10.64 15.68
CA TYR A 140 -19.62 -10.56 14.38
C TYR A 140 -18.65 -10.20 13.26
N MET A 141 -17.72 -9.26 13.48
CA MET A 141 -16.67 -8.94 12.52
C MET A 141 -15.84 -10.18 12.17
N LYS A 142 -15.38 -10.94 13.17
CA LYS A 142 -14.58 -12.16 12.96
C LYS A 142 -15.33 -13.22 12.16
N MET A 143 -16.67 -13.23 12.26
CA MET A 143 -17.55 -14.10 11.47
C MET A 143 -17.95 -13.52 10.11
N ASN A 144 -17.34 -12.40 9.68
CA ASN A 144 -17.69 -11.65 8.46
C ASN A 144 -19.16 -11.18 8.41
N ARG A 145 -19.79 -10.98 9.57
CA ARG A 145 -21.18 -10.50 9.73
C ARG A 145 -21.21 -8.99 9.93
N PHE A 146 -20.73 -8.25 8.94
CA PHE A 146 -20.43 -6.82 9.07
C PHE A 146 -21.63 -5.93 9.40
N ALA A 147 -22.83 -6.23 8.87
CA ALA A 147 -24.02 -5.44 9.16
C ALA A 147 -24.46 -5.55 10.64
N GLN A 148 -24.35 -6.75 11.22
CA GLN A 148 -24.67 -6.99 12.64
C GLN A 148 -23.61 -6.37 13.54
N ALA A 149 -22.34 -6.48 13.15
CA ALA A 149 -21.24 -5.80 13.84
C ALA A 149 -21.44 -4.28 13.86
N LEU A 150 -21.82 -3.69 12.72
CA LEU A 150 -22.06 -2.25 12.62
C LEU A 150 -23.18 -1.80 13.55
N ALA A 151 -24.32 -2.51 13.58
CA ALA A 151 -25.43 -2.19 14.48
C ALA A 151 -25.01 -2.24 15.97
N ASP A 152 -24.17 -3.21 16.32
CA ASP A 152 -23.60 -3.32 17.66
C ASP A 152 -22.62 -2.18 17.97
N PHE A 153 -21.71 -1.84 17.07
CA PHE A 153 -20.80 -0.70 17.28
C PHE A 153 -21.55 0.63 17.38
N GLU A 154 -22.61 0.84 16.59
CA GLU A 154 -23.49 2.00 16.72
C GLU A 154 -24.19 2.05 18.09
N SER A 155 -24.64 0.90 18.60
CA SER A 155 -25.20 0.80 19.95
C SER A 155 -24.14 1.11 21.02
N ALA A 156 -22.91 0.61 20.87
CA ALA A 156 -21.80 0.91 21.78
C ALA A 156 -21.46 2.41 21.79
N VAL A 157 -21.40 3.05 20.61
CA VAL A 157 -21.15 4.50 20.48
C VAL A 157 -22.24 5.33 21.20
N GLN A 158 -23.50 4.89 21.15
CA GLN A 158 -24.60 5.55 21.88
C GLN A 158 -24.46 5.43 23.41
N MET A 159 -23.86 4.34 23.91
CA MET A 159 -23.71 4.14 25.36
C MET A 159 -22.63 5.03 25.97
N ARG A 160 -21.52 5.29 25.26
CA ARG A 160 -20.41 6.15 25.75
C ARG A 160 -19.63 6.80 24.61
N SER A 161 -19.71 8.13 24.50
CA SER A 161 -19.02 8.92 23.48
C SER A 161 -17.51 9.12 23.70
N LYS A 162 -16.94 8.72 24.84
CA LYS A 162 -15.54 8.98 25.21
C LYS A 162 -14.58 7.80 25.00
N GLN A 163 -15.04 6.71 24.40
CA GLN A 163 -14.16 5.58 24.05
C GLN A 163 -13.97 5.53 22.54
N SER A 164 -12.71 5.65 22.11
CA SER A 164 -12.29 5.68 20.72
C SER A 164 -12.49 4.33 20.02
N ASP A 165 -12.38 3.21 20.74
CA ASP A 165 -12.42 1.85 20.19
C ASP A 165 -13.72 1.54 19.41
N ALA A 166 -14.89 1.93 19.92
CA ALA A 166 -16.14 1.67 19.24
C ALA A 166 -16.28 2.46 17.93
N GLN A 167 -15.76 3.70 17.87
CA GLN A 167 -15.71 4.48 16.63
C GLN A 167 -14.71 3.89 15.62
N HIS A 168 -13.54 3.47 16.09
CA HIS A 168 -12.58 2.72 15.27
C HIS A 168 -13.22 1.47 14.67
N ASN A 169 -13.83 0.63 15.51
CA ASN A 169 -14.44 -0.63 15.08
C ASN A 169 -15.62 -0.41 14.13
N ARG A 170 -16.41 0.65 14.36
CA ARG A 170 -17.43 1.12 13.42
C ARG A 170 -16.81 1.49 12.06
N GLY A 171 -15.70 2.23 12.04
CA GLY A 171 -14.96 2.56 10.83
C GLY A 171 -14.47 1.31 10.07
N VAL A 172 -13.92 0.32 10.79
CA VAL A 172 -13.49 -0.95 10.20
C VAL A 172 -14.68 -1.72 9.60
N ALA A 173 -15.82 -1.80 10.30
CA ALA A 173 -17.03 -2.45 9.78
C ALA A 173 -17.55 -1.77 8.51
N LEU A 174 -17.59 -0.43 8.49
CA LEU A 174 -18.01 0.36 7.32
C LEU A 174 -17.06 0.17 6.14
N LYS A 175 -15.74 0.15 6.39
CA LYS A 175 -14.71 -0.16 5.38
C LYS A 175 -14.93 -1.54 4.78
N ALA A 176 -15.15 -2.57 5.60
CA ALA A 176 -15.42 -3.93 5.14
C ALA A 176 -16.69 -4.03 4.28
N MET A 177 -17.68 -3.16 4.54
CA MET A 177 -18.89 -3.01 3.73
C MET A 177 -18.72 -2.08 2.51
N LYS A 178 -17.50 -1.60 2.23
CA LYS A 178 -17.17 -0.64 1.15
C LYS A 178 -17.93 0.69 1.25
N ARG A 179 -18.34 1.09 2.46
CA ARG A 179 -18.96 2.40 2.76
C ARG A 179 -17.88 3.37 3.21
N PHE A 180 -17.04 3.78 2.26
CA PHE A 180 -15.78 4.46 2.55
C PHE A 180 -15.95 5.84 3.18
N GLU A 181 -16.89 6.66 2.71
CA GLU A 181 -17.16 7.99 3.25
C GLU A 181 -17.67 7.93 4.70
N ASP A 182 -18.56 6.99 4.99
CA ASP A 182 -19.04 6.74 6.36
C ASP A 182 -17.90 6.24 7.26
N ALA A 183 -17.01 5.41 6.72
CA ALA A 183 -15.84 4.91 7.45
C ALA A 183 -14.87 6.05 7.79
N LEU A 184 -14.62 7.00 6.88
CA LEU A 184 -13.84 8.20 7.17
C LEU A 184 -14.44 8.98 8.34
N GLY A 185 -15.74 9.23 8.32
CA GLY A 185 -16.41 9.93 9.42
C GLY A 185 -16.30 9.20 10.77
N ALA A 186 -16.31 7.86 10.77
CA ALA A 186 -16.11 7.08 11.98
C ALA A 186 -14.65 7.13 12.49
N PHE A 187 -13.66 7.06 11.59
CA PHE A 187 -12.25 7.23 11.97
C PHE A 187 -11.94 8.66 12.42
N ASP A 188 -12.52 9.67 11.79
CA ASP A 188 -12.40 11.06 12.24
C ASP A 188 -12.96 11.24 13.65
N ALA A 189 -14.16 10.71 13.93
CA ALA A 189 -14.73 10.72 15.28
C ALA A 189 -13.86 9.96 16.31
N CYS A 190 -13.17 8.89 15.88
CA CYS A 190 -12.20 8.19 16.73
C CYS A 190 -11.00 9.09 17.05
N LEU A 191 -10.45 9.79 16.05
CA LEU A 191 -9.29 10.66 16.17
C LEU A 191 -9.60 11.98 16.88
N GLU A 192 -10.85 12.45 16.88
CA GLU A 192 -11.29 13.57 17.73
C GLU A 192 -11.21 13.20 19.22
N ILE A 193 -11.44 11.93 19.58
CA ILE A 193 -11.34 11.43 20.95
C ILE A 193 -9.89 11.12 21.30
N GLU A 194 -9.15 10.47 20.39
CA GLU A 194 -7.77 10.05 20.58
C GLU A 194 -6.93 10.35 19.31
N PRO A 195 -6.33 11.56 19.22
CA PRO A 195 -5.65 12.02 18.00
C PRO A 195 -4.47 11.16 17.56
N SER A 196 -3.82 10.47 18.49
CA SER A 196 -2.68 9.58 18.23
C SER A 196 -3.08 8.11 18.13
N ASN A 197 -4.37 7.79 17.93
CA ASN A 197 -4.81 6.40 17.79
C ASN A 197 -4.25 5.81 16.49
N TYR A 198 -3.20 5.01 16.63
CA TYR A 198 -2.47 4.41 15.51
C TYR A 198 -3.38 3.61 14.57
N SER A 199 -4.27 2.78 15.12
CA SER A 199 -5.15 1.92 14.33
C SER A 199 -6.16 2.73 13.52
N ALA A 200 -6.70 3.81 14.09
CA ALA A 200 -7.61 4.71 13.38
C ALA A 200 -6.90 5.53 12.29
N LEU A 201 -5.66 5.98 12.53
CA LEU A 201 -4.84 6.63 11.51
C LEU A 201 -4.55 5.68 10.34
N CYS A 202 -4.18 4.42 10.61
CA CYS A 202 -4.01 3.40 9.56
C CYS A 202 -5.30 3.12 8.81
N GLY A 203 -6.42 2.91 9.53
CA GLY A 203 -7.72 2.68 8.91
C GLY A 203 -8.17 3.84 8.02
N LYS A 204 -7.95 5.08 8.47
CA LYS A 204 -8.26 6.29 7.70
C LYS A 204 -7.40 6.40 6.45
N SER A 205 -6.08 6.16 6.53
CA SER A 205 -5.21 6.23 5.35
C SER A 205 -5.56 5.15 4.32
N GLU A 206 -5.86 3.92 4.75
CA GLU A 206 -6.33 2.84 3.87
C GLU A 206 -7.64 3.21 3.13
N VAL A 207 -8.58 3.84 3.83
CA VAL A 207 -9.85 4.30 3.23
C VAL A 207 -9.62 5.47 2.27
N LEU A 208 -8.76 6.44 2.61
CA LEU A 208 -8.40 7.53 1.71
C LEU A 208 -7.76 7.01 0.42
N ALA A 209 -6.86 6.04 0.52
CA ALA A 209 -6.27 5.39 -0.65
C ALA A 209 -7.31 4.63 -1.48
N SER A 210 -8.31 4.00 -0.84
CA SER A 210 -9.44 3.34 -1.54
C SER A 210 -10.37 4.30 -2.26
N LEU A 211 -10.33 5.60 -1.89
CA LEU A 211 -11.07 6.69 -2.53
C LEU A 211 -10.20 7.48 -3.53
N ASP A 212 -9.03 6.94 -3.91
CA ASP A 212 -8.04 7.59 -4.77
C ASP A 212 -7.54 8.96 -4.26
N ARG A 213 -7.63 9.22 -2.95
CA ARG A 213 -7.11 10.43 -2.27
C ARG A 213 -5.71 10.15 -1.72
N PHE A 214 -4.76 9.93 -2.61
CA PHE A 214 -3.44 9.39 -2.24
C PHE A 214 -2.59 10.36 -1.42
N GLU A 215 -2.62 11.66 -1.72
CA GLU A 215 -1.89 12.68 -0.97
C GLU A 215 -2.35 12.72 0.49
N ASP A 216 -3.67 12.79 0.72
CA ASP A 216 -4.26 12.74 2.06
C ASP A 216 -3.90 11.43 2.78
N ALA A 217 -3.92 10.30 2.05
CA ALA A 217 -3.55 9.00 2.60
C ALA A 217 -2.08 8.97 3.05
N ILE A 218 -1.17 9.57 2.28
CA ILE A 218 0.26 9.67 2.59
C ILE A 218 0.46 10.53 3.84
N GLU A 219 -0.23 11.67 3.95
CA GLU A 219 -0.18 12.54 5.13
C GLU A 219 -0.66 11.81 6.39
N VAL A 220 -1.85 11.21 6.34
CA VAL A 220 -2.44 10.50 7.49
C VAL A 220 -1.61 9.28 7.88
N ALA A 221 -1.08 8.52 6.91
CA ALA A 221 -0.20 7.40 7.20
C ALA A 221 1.14 7.85 7.81
N SER A 222 1.63 9.04 7.47
CA SER A 222 2.81 9.63 8.12
C SER A 222 2.53 9.94 9.60
N LEU A 223 1.36 10.51 9.90
CA LEU A 223 0.93 10.69 11.29
C LEU A 223 0.84 9.34 12.04
N ALA A 224 0.37 8.28 11.37
CA ALA A 224 0.34 6.94 11.97
C ALA A 224 1.75 6.46 12.33
N ILE A 225 2.72 6.65 11.44
CA ILE A 225 4.12 6.25 11.66
C ILE A 225 4.72 7.02 12.84
N ASP A 226 4.43 8.31 12.95
CA ASP A 226 4.94 9.18 14.02
C ASP A 226 4.26 8.92 15.38
N ALA A 227 3.03 8.40 15.37
CA ALA A 227 2.28 8.07 16.58
C ALA A 227 2.81 6.83 17.33
N THR A 228 3.76 6.08 16.76
CA THR A 228 4.26 4.83 17.37
C THR A 228 5.71 4.51 17.04
N ASP A 229 6.48 4.29 18.11
CA ASP A 229 7.85 3.77 18.04
C ASP A 229 7.90 2.23 18.12
N SER A 230 6.75 1.56 18.17
CA SER A 230 6.73 0.10 18.30
C SER A 230 7.42 -0.56 17.10
N PRO A 231 8.42 -1.44 17.32
CA PRO A 231 9.13 -2.14 16.26
C PRO A 231 8.21 -2.97 15.37
N ASP A 232 7.11 -3.51 15.91
CA ASP A 232 6.17 -4.35 15.15
C ASP A 232 5.11 -3.54 14.38
N SER A 233 5.21 -2.21 14.45
CA SER A 233 4.23 -1.30 13.87
C SER A 233 4.61 -0.89 12.46
N TYR A 234 4.36 -1.79 11.49
CA TYR A 234 4.64 -1.56 10.07
C TYR A 234 3.40 -1.18 9.23
N ARG A 235 2.18 -1.31 9.76
CA ARG A 235 0.94 -1.02 8.99
C ARG A 235 0.89 0.40 8.42
N GLY A 236 1.31 1.42 9.16
CA GLY A 236 1.41 2.79 8.65
C GLY A 236 2.38 2.91 7.47
N LEU A 237 3.51 2.18 7.52
CA LEU A 237 4.48 2.13 6.42
C LEU A 237 3.91 1.41 5.20
N LEU A 238 3.19 0.30 5.38
CA LEU A 238 2.51 -0.39 4.28
C LEU A 238 1.44 0.51 3.64
N GLY A 239 0.61 1.16 4.46
CA GLY A 239 -0.43 2.07 3.97
C GLY A 239 0.16 3.25 3.20
N ARG A 240 1.24 3.86 3.71
CA ARG A 240 1.94 4.95 3.01
C ARG A 240 2.64 4.47 1.75
N GLY A 241 3.32 3.33 1.80
CA GLY A 241 3.97 2.71 0.65
C GLY A 241 2.98 2.38 -0.47
N PHE A 242 1.82 1.82 -0.13
CA PHE A 242 0.73 1.59 -1.08
C PHE A 242 0.20 2.90 -1.68
N ALA A 243 -0.08 3.90 -0.86
CA ALA A 243 -0.55 5.20 -1.34
C ALA A 243 0.48 5.87 -2.26
N ARG A 244 1.78 5.81 -1.92
CA ARG A 244 2.89 6.31 -2.75
C ARG A 244 3.01 5.56 -4.07
N LEU A 245 2.87 4.24 -4.08
CA LEU A 245 2.83 3.43 -5.30
C LEU A 245 1.73 3.90 -6.25
N LYS A 246 0.52 4.14 -5.72
CA LYS A 246 -0.61 4.61 -6.52
C LYS A 246 -0.47 6.06 -6.97
N TYR A 247 0.17 6.88 -6.14
CA TYR A 247 0.49 8.28 -6.46
C TYR A 247 1.59 8.42 -7.53
N GLY A 248 2.49 7.43 -7.63
CA GLY A 248 3.65 7.43 -8.54
C GLY A 248 4.98 7.82 -7.88
N ASP A 249 5.04 7.89 -6.55
CA ASP A 249 6.29 8.07 -5.78
C ASP A 249 6.93 6.70 -5.48
N TYR A 250 7.50 6.07 -6.51
CA TYR A 250 8.02 4.70 -6.38
C TYR A 250 9.23 4.62 -5.45
N GLY A 251 10.14 5.59 -5.52
CA GLY A 251 11.29 5.67 -4.61
C GLY A 251 10.89 5.89 -3.14
N GLY A 252 9.88 6.72 -2.87
CA GLY A 252 9.29 6.84 -1.54
C GLY A 252 8.59 5.58 -1.07
N ALA A 253 7.94 4.84 -1.96
CA ALA A 253 7.33 3.56 -1.62
C ALA A 253 8.36 2.49 -1.26
N VAL A 254 9.44 2.35 -2.06
CA VAL A 254 10.56 1.44 -1.77
C VAL A 254 11.14 1.73 -0.39
N ARG A 255 11.40 3.00 -0.05
CA ARG A 255 11.91 3.39 1.28
C ARG A 255 10.99 3.00 2.43
N ASP A 256 9.68 3.16 2.27
CA ASP A 256 8.70 2.76 3.29
C ASP A 256 8.65 1.24 3.45
N LEU A 257 8.74 0.49 2.35
CA LEU A 257 8.71 -0.96 2.34
C LEU A 257 10.01 -1.57 2.90
N GLU A 258 11.17 -0.99 2.59
CA GLU A 258 12.45 -1.31 3.25
C GLU A 258 12.35 -1.13 4.77
N LYS A 259 11.73 -0.01 5.20
CA LYS A 259 11.52 0.24 6.63
C LYS A 259 10.53 -0.76 7.23
N ALA A 260 9.48 -1.15 6.51
CA ALA A 260 8.52 -2.16 6.96
C ALA A 260 9.20 -3.55 7.09
N GLU A 261 10.07 -3.90 6.16
CA GLU A 261 10.90 -5.11 6.22
C GLU A 261 11.81 -5.12 7.44
N SER A 262 12.49 -3.99 7.71
CA SER A 262 13.35 -3.85 8.90
C SER A 262 12.59 -3.97 10.22
N ARG A 263 11.28 -3.69 10.18
CA ARG A 263 10.31 -3.88 11.27
C ARG A 263 9.70 -5.29 11.31
N GLY A 264 10.23 -6.23 10.52
CA GLY A 264 9.82 -7.63 10.54
C GLY A 264 8.58 -7.96 9.69
N CYS A 265 8.13 -7.05 8.81
CA CYS A 265 7.02 -7.34 7.91
C CYS A 265 7.40 -8.43 6.89
N LYS A 266 6.57 -9.47 6.78
CA LYS A 266 6.77 -10.61 5.86
C LYS A 266 5.47 -11.11 5.23
N SER A 267 4.42 -10.28 5.20
CA SER A 267 3.14 -10.68 4.60
C SER A 267 3.30 -10.86 3.08
N SER A 268 2.50 -11.74 2.49
CA SER A 268 2.49 -11.92 1.02
C SER A 268 2.14 -10.62 0.29
N GLU A 269 1.21 -9.84 0.86
CA GLU A 269 0.85 -8.51 0.35
C GLU A 269 2.05 -7.55 0.33
N PHE A 270 2.85 -7.54 1.40
CA PHE A 270 4.08 -6.75 1.46
C PHE A 270 5.07 -7.18 0.37
N ILE A 271 5.31 -8.48 0.22
CA ILE A 271 6.25 -9.02 -0.80
C ILE A 271 5.82 -8.57 -2.20
N MET A 272 4.51 -8.68 -2.51
CA MET A 272 3.97 -8.25 -3.81
C MET A 272 4.09 -6.74 -4.03
N MET A 273 3.73 -5.93 -3.03
CA MET A 273 3.85 -4.46 -3.12
C MET A 273 5.30 -4.03 -3.30
N TYR A 274 6.23 -4.70 -2.63
CA TYR A 274 7.64 -4.35 -2.66
C TYR A 274 8.31 -4.77 -3.96
N GLU A 275 8.01 -5.96 -4.49
CA GLU A 275 8.42 -6.35 -5.84
C GLU A 275 7.93 -5.34 -6.87
N LEU A 276 6.65 -4.96 -6.82
CA LEU A 276 6.07 -3.99 -7.74
C LEU A 276 6.74 -2.60 -7.61
N ALA A 277 6.98 -2.13 -6.39
CA ALA A 277 7.63 -0.85 -6.14
C ALA A 277 9.06 -0.82 -6.69
N LEU A 278 9.83 -1.90 -6.48
CA LEU A 278 11.19 -2.03 -7.00
C LEU A 278 11.20 -2.04 -8.53
N ALA A 279 10.30 -2.79 -9.16
CA ALA A 279 10.20 -2.85 -10.61
C ALA A 279 9.86 -1.48 -11.22
N LEU A 280 8.83 -0.81 -10.71
CA LEU A 280 8.41 0.50 -11.21
C LEU A 280 9.45 1.60 -10.96
N TYR A 281 10.16 1.54 -9.83
CA TYR A 281 11.25 2.47 -9.57
C TYR A 281 12.45 2.19 -10.48
N GLY A 282 12.76 0.91 -10.76
CA GLY A 282 13.75 0.53 -11.76
C GLY A 282 13.39 1.04 -13.17
N ASP A 283 12.12 1.02 -13.55
CA ASP A 283 11.65 1.56 -14.83
C ASP A 283 11.92 3.07 -14.91
N GLU A 284 11.56 3.83 -13.87
CA GLU A 284 11.81 5.27 -13.78
C GLU A 284 13.31 5.61 -13.86
N LEU A 285 14.16 4.88 -13.12
CA LEU A 285 15.61 5.06 -13.13
C LEU A 285 16.22 4.76 -14.52
N SER A 286 15.73 3.71 -15.18
CA SER A 286 16.15 3.36 -16.54
C SER A 286 15.80 4.45 -17.55
N GLU A 287 14.62 5.07 -17.43
CA GLU A 287 14.21 6.17 -18.31
C GLU A 287 15.10 7.42 -18.18
N ILE A 288 15.58 7.72 -16.97
CA ILE A 288 16.50 8.84 -16.73
C ILE A 288 17.98 8.48 -16.97
N GLY A 289 18.27 7.22 -17.31
CA GLY A 289 19.60 6.75 -17.66
C GLY A 289 20.47 6.27 -16.48
N GLU A 290 19.88 6.15 -15.28
CA GLU A 290 20.54 5.63 -14.08
C GLU A 290 20.50 4.09 -14.07
N TYR A 291 21.17 3.47 -15.05
CA TYR A 291 21.04 2.04 -15.33
C TYR A 291 21.57 1.16 -14.20
N GLU A 292 22.66 1.54 -13.54
CA GLU A 292 23.24 0.77 -12.43
C GLU A 292 22.28 0.66 -11.25
N LEU A 293 21.58 1.75 -10.91
CA LEU A 293 20.56 1.75 -9.87
C LEU A 293 19.32 0.96 -10.31
N ALA A 294 18.90 1.12 -11.57
CA ALA A 294 17.79 0.35 -12.12
C ALA A 294 18.05 -1.16 -12.04
N ILE A 295 19.26 -1.60 -12.39
CA ILE A 295 19.69 -2.99 -12.31
C ILE A 295 19.57 -3.53 -10.87
N ASP A 296 20.07 -2.80 -9.87
CA ASP A 296 19.94 -3.20 -8.45
C ASP A 296 18.46 -3.43 -8.07
N HIS A 297 17.59 -2.50 -8.42
CA HIS A 297 16.17 -2.61 -8.09
C HIS A 297 15.48 -3.78 -8.80
N TYR A 298 15.76 -4.03 -10.08
CA TYR A 298 15.20 -5.19 -10.77
C TYR A 298 15.72 -6.52 -10.22
N GLU A 299 17.01 -6.61 -9.90
CA GLU A 299 17.60 -7.82 -9.32
C GLU A 299 16.97 -8.12 -7.95
N ARG A 300 16.78 -7.09 -7.12
CA ARG A 300 16.04 -7.20 -5.86
C ARG A 300 14.59 -7.61 -6.08
N ALA A 301 13.90 -7.03 -7.06
CA ALA A 301 12.52 -7.39 -7.38
C ALA A 301 12.40 -8.88 -7.74
N LEU A 302 13.28 -9.39 -8.61
CA LEU A 302 13.30 -10.81 -8.98
C LEU A 302 13.70 -11.73 -7.83
N ALA A 303 14.52 -11.24 -6.88
CA ALA A 303 14.91 -12.00 -5.69
C ALA A 303 13.79 -12.13 -4.65
N MET A 304 12.79 -11.23 -4.64
CA MET A 304 11.64 -11.30 -3.72
C MET A 304 10.83 -12.58 -3.92
N GLY A 305 10.75 -13.09 -5.15
CA GLY A 305 10.10 -14.36 -5.47
C GLY A 305 8.62 -14.40 -5.11
N SER A 306 7.84 -13.35 -5.40
CA SER A 306 6.39 -13.34 -5.09
C SER A 306 5.59 -14.39 -5.89
N SER A 307 6.19 -14.99 -6.93
CA SER A 307 5.58 -16.03 -7.75
C SER A 307 6.58 -17.12 -8.17
N ASP A 308 6.05 -18.29 -8.56
CA ASP A 308 6.85 -19.46 -8.96
C ASP A 308 7.72 -19.24 -10.21
N GLN A 309 7.41 -18.21 -11.01
CA GLN A 309 8.18 -17.86 -12.21
C GLN A 309 8.59 -16.38 -12.16
N PRO A 310 9.83 -16.04 -12.58
CA PRO A 310 10.26 -14.64 -12.61
C PRO A 310 9.37 -13.82 -13.55
N SER A 311 9.05 -12.59 -13.14
CA SER A 311 8.33 -11.66 -14.00
C SER A 311 9.12 -11.43 -15.29
N VAL A 312 8.54 -11.88 -16.41
CA VAL A 312 9.17 -11.78 -17.74
C VAL A 312 9.45 -10.34 -18.12
N ASP A 313 8.56 -9.42 -17.73
CA ASP A 313 8.68 -7.99 -18.05
C ASP A 313 9.80 -7.35 -17.24
N VAL A 314 9.93 -7.68 -15.94
CA VAL A 314 11.05 -7.23 -15.09
C VAL A 314 12.38 -7.79 -15.60
N LEU A 315 12.42 -9.08 -15.99
CA LEU A 315 13.61 -9.70 -16.56
C LEU A 315 14.02 -9.04 -17.89
N PHE A 316 13.05 -8.70 -18.73
CA PHE A 316 13.29 -7.96 -19.96
C PHE A 316 13.88 -6.56 -19.66
N ASN A 317 13.30 -5.82 -18.72
CA ASN A 317 13.76 -4.47 -18.37
C ASN A 317 15.14 -4.50 -17.70
N LEU A 318 15.44 -5.48 -16.83
CA LEU A 318 16.76 -5.74 -16.29
C LEU A 318 17.79 -5.97 -17.40
N THR A 319 17.46 -6.85 -18.34
CA THR A 319 18.37 -7.17 -19.46
C THR A 319 18.60 -5.94 -20.33
N LEU A 320 17.57 -5.13 -20.54
CA LEU A 320 17.65 -3.89 -21.30
C LEU A 320 18.52 -2.84 -20.58
N ALA A 321 18.38 -2.70 -19.26
CA ALA A 321 19.22 -1.82 -18.46
C ALA A 321 20.69 -2.25 -18.49
N LYS A 322 20.98 -3.56 -18.40
CA LYS A 322 22.35 -4.10 -18.58
C LYS A 322 22.93 -3.80 -19.96
N LEU A 323 22.11 -3.89 -21.01
CA LEU A 323 22.54 -3.51 -22.35
C LEU A 323 22.91 -2.02 -22.44
N TYR A 324 22.08 -1.15 -21.85
CA TYR A 324 22.26 0.31 -21.95
C TYR A 324 23.28 0.90 -20.98
N SER A 325 23.63 0.21 -19.88
CA SER A 325 24.80 0.57 -19.06
C SER A 325 26.14 0.43 -19.81
N GLY A 326 26.11 -0.11 -21.03
CA GLY A 326 27.26 -0.22 -21.91
C GLY A 326 27.97 -1.56 -21.79
N ASP A 327 27.34 -2.57 -21.19
CA ASP A 327 27.85 -3.93 -21.21
C ASP A 327 27.87 -4.48 -22.65
N LYS A 328 29.08 -4.81 -23.11
CA LYS A 328 29.34 -5.40 -24.44
C LYS A 328 29.64 -6.90 -24.36
N SER A 329 29.43 -7.51 -23.20
CA SER A 329 29.54 -8.95 -23.01
C SER A 329 28.40 -9.72 -23.69
N ASP A 330 28.44 -11.05 -23.63
CA ASP A 330 27.34 -11.90 -24.08
C ASP A 330 26.17 -11.96 -23.07
N GLU A 331 26.28 -11.31 -21.91
CA GLU A 331 25.25 -11.35 -20.85
C GLU A 331 23.89 -10.80 -21.31
N PRO A 332 23.79 -9.62 -21.97
CA PRO A 332 22.51 -9.12 -22.44
C PRO A 332 21.86 -10.06 -23.47
N ALA A 333 22.66 -10.63 -24.37
CA ALA A 333 22.17 -11.60 -25.34
C ALA A 333 21.59 -12.85 -24.65
N ASN A 334 22.29 -13.38 -23.65
CA ASN A 334 21.83 -14.53 -22.87
C ASN A 334 20.57 -14.19 -22.04
N GLY A 335 20.48 -12.98 -21.49
CA GLY A 335 19.29 -12.49 -20.79
C GLY A 335 18.06 -12.46 -21.70
N PHE A 336 18.18 -11.92 -22.92
CA PHE A 336 17.05 -11.90 -23.85
C PHE A 336 16.67 -13.29 -24.35
N ARG A 337 17.65 -14.20 -24.55
CA ARG A 337 17.35 -15.61 -24.84
C ARG A 337 16.55 -16.26 -23.71
N HIS A 338 16.84 -15.92 -22.45
CA HIS A 338 16.06 -16.37 -21.30
C HIS A 338 14.64 -15.80 -21.33
N VAL A 339 14.47 -14.49 -21.58
CA VAL A 339 13.15 -13.87 -21.74
C VAL A 339 12.33 -14.59 -22.82
N LEU A 340 12.95 -14.92 -23.95
CA LEU A 340 12.30 -15.60 -25.07
C LEU A 340 12.05 -17.10 -24.82
N SER A 341 12.81 -17.75 -23.94
CA SER A 341 12.52 -19.13 -23.54
C SER A 341 11.27 -19.20 -22.65
N LEU A 342 11.05 -18.18 -21.81
CA LEU A 342 9.85 -18.04 -20.97
C LEU A 342 8.64 -17.55 -21.78
N ARG A 343 8.84 -16.55 -22.66
CA ARG A 343 7.78 -15.97 -23.50
C ARG A 343 8.24 -15.85 -24.97
N PRO A 344 8.10 -16.91 -25.78
CA PRO A 344 8.52 -16.90 -27.19
C PRO A 344 7.79 -15.89 -28.09
N SER A 345 6.63 -15.39 -27.65
CA SER A 345 5.85 -14.34 -28.32
C SER A 345 6.27 -12.91 -27.94
N HIS A 346 7.35 -12.74 -27.16
CA HIS A 346 7.82 -11.43 -26.72
C HIS A 346 8.57 -10.68 -27.84
N ALA A 347 7.81 -9.99 -28.70
CA ALA A 347 8.35 -9.33 -29.89
C ALA A 347 9.46 -8.28 -29.64
N GLN A 348 9.39 -7.56 -28.52
CA GLN A 348 10.42 -6.56 -28.15
C GLN A 348 11.77 -7.23 -27.86
N ALA A 349 11.82 -8.20 -26.93
CA ALA A 349 12.99 -9.03 -26.68
C ALA A 349 13.59 -9.66 -27.95
N ALA A 350 12.77 -10.20 -28.86
CA ALA A 350 13.26 -10.74 -30.13
C ALA A 350 13.92 -9.66 -31.02
N ALA A 351 13.30 -8.48 -31.11
CA ALA A 351 13.85 -7.37 -31.87
C ALA A 351 15.18 -6.86 -31.29
N VAL A 352 15.24 -6.64 -29.97
CA VAL A 352 16.42 -6.11 -29.27
C VAL A 352 17.56 -7.13 -29.30
N LEU A 353 17.30 -8.41 -29.05
CA LEU A 353 18.29 -9.48 -29.17
C LEU A 353 18.86 -9.55 -30.59
N GLY A 354 17.98 -9.54 -31.58
CA GLY A 354 18.37 -9.58 -32.99
C GLY A 354 19.25 -8.39 -33.39
N GLN A 355 18.91 -7.19 -32.92
CA GLN A 355 19.74 -6.00 -33.14
C GLN A 355 21.10 -6.10 -32.43
N HIS A 356 21.11 -6.50 -31.16
CA HIS A 356 22.34 -6.59 -30.39
C HIS A 356 23.32 -7.64 -30.96
N LEU A 357 22.84 -8.83 -31.32
CA LEU A 357 23.63 -9.84 -32.02
C LEU A 357 24.13 -9.34 -33.38
N LEU A 358 23.32 -8.56 -34.09
CA LEU A 358 23.74 -7.95 -35.34
C LEU A 358 24.91 -6.97 -35.13
N GLU A 359 24.90 -6.19 -34.06
CA GLU A 359 25.97 -5.25 -33.74
C GLU A 359 27.29 -5.97 -33.40
N LEU A 360 27.23 -7.06 -32.63
CA LEU A 360 28.40 -7.84 -32.21
C LEU A 360 28.95 -8.79 -33.29
N SER A 361 28.11 -9.20 -34.24
CA SER A 361 28.47 -10.22 -35.24
C SER A 361 29.54 -9.78 -36.25
N TYR A 362 30.20 -10.77 -36.85
CA TYR A 362 31.01 -10.59 -38.07
C TYR A 362 30.22 -11.06 -39.30
N PRO A 363 30.59 -10.65 -40.53
CA PRO A 363 29.96 -11.16 -41.73
C PRO A 363 29.95 -12.70 -41.78
N ASN A 364 28.79 -13.29 -42.06
CA ASN A 364 28.53 -14.73 -42.08
C ASN A 364 28.81 -15.49 -40.77
N SER A 365 28.86 -14.83 -39.61
CA SER A 365 29.03 -15.51 -38.32
C SER A 365 27.72 -16.19 -37.85
N PRO A 366 27.79 -17.17 -36.92
CA PRO A 366 26.59 -17.78 -36.32
C PRO A 366 25.64 -16.75 -35.71
N GLU A 367 26.18 -15.71 -35.07
CA GLU A 367 25.43 -14.63 -34.44
C GLU A 367 24.69 -13.79 -35.48
N ALA A 368 25.26 -13.57 -36.68
CA ALA A 368 24.57 -12.89 -37.77
C ALA A 368 23.36 -13.70 -38.29
N HIS A 369 23.47 -15.02 -38.32
CA HIS A 369 22.37 -15.91 -38.70
C HIS A 369 21.29 -15.96 -37.60
N GLU A 370 21.70 -16.01 -36.33
CA GLU A 370 20.78 -15.95 -35.19
C GLU A 370 20.05 -14.60 -35.14
N ALA A 371 20.75 -13.49 -35.39
CA ALA A 371 20.16 -12.16 -35.51
C ALA A 371 19.06 -12.13 -36.58
N CYS A 372 19.31 -12.70 -37.76
CA CYS A 372 18.30 -12.82 -38.81
C CYS A 372 17.07 -13.61 -38.34
N MET A 373 17.28 -14.74 -37.66
CA MET A 373 16.19 -15.59 -37.16
C MET A 373 15.29 -14.81 -36.18
N TRP A 374 15.87 -14.15 -35.18
CA TRP A 374 15.09 -13.40 -34.19
C TRP A 374 14.41 -12.15 -34.76
N LEU A 375 15.09 -11.40 -35.65
CA LEU A 375 14.50 -10.26 -36.34
C LEU A 375 13.34 -10.67 -37.25
N GLN A 376 13.47 -11.80 -37.96
CA GLN A 376 12.37 -12.36 -38.74
C GLN A 376 11.18 -12.70 -37.84
N ARG A 377 11.44 -13.36 -36.71
CA ARG A 377 10.40 -13.71 -35.73
C ARG A 377 9.71 -12.46 -35.18
N ALA A 378 10.46 -11.41 -34.90
CA ALA A 378 9.93 -10.12 -34.48
C ALA A 378 9.03 -9.49 -35.57
N ILE A 379 9.41 -9.56 -36.85
CA ILE A 379 8.62 -9.05 -37.98
C ILE A 379 7.32 -9.83 -38.16
N GLU A 380 7.33 -11.15 -37.94
CA GLU A 380 6.11 -11.97 -37.99
C GLU A 380 5.07 -11.48 -36.97
N MET A 381 5.53 -11.04 -35.79
CA MET A 381 4.68 -10.50 -34.74
C MET A 381 4.31 -9.02 -34.98
N ARG A 382 5.21 -8.24 -35.59
CA ARG A 382 5.03 -6.80 -35.85
C ARG A 382 5.36 -6.45 -37.31
N PRO A 383 4.45 -6.78 -38.26
CA PRO A 383 4.77 -6.70 -39.68
C PRO A 383 4.83 -5.28 -40.24
N ASN A 384 4.34 -4.27 -39.52
CA ASN A 384 4.26 -2.89 -40.00
C ASN A 384 5.34 -1.96 -39.39
N GLU A 385 6.30 -2.49 -38.63
CA GLU A 385 7.42 -1.70 -38.12
C GLU A 385 8.53 -1.56 -39.17
N ALA A 386 8.66 -0.35 -39.73
CA ALA A 386 9.66 -0.02 -40.76
C ALA A 386 11.10 -0.21 -40.26
N ASN A 387 11.42 0.29 -39.05
CA ASN A 387 12.76 0.19 -38.47
C ASN A 387 13.18 -1.26 -38.24
N LEU A 388 12.27 -2.11 -37.76
CA LEU A 388 12.53 -3.52 -37.55
C LEU A 388 12.85 -4.26 -38.86
N ARG A 389 12.10 -3.95 -39.93
CA ARG A 389 12.38 -4.47 -41.29
C ARG A 389 13.69 -3.95 -41.86
N TYR A 390 14.06 -2.71 -41.56
CA TYR A 390 15.35 -2.15 -41.94
C TYR A 390 16.50 -2.90 -41.26
N THR A 391 16.43 -3.11 -39.94
CA THR A 391 17.42 -3.90 -39.18
C THR A 391 17.53 -5.34 -39.71
N TYR A 392 16.39 -5.97 -40.04
CA TYR A 392 16.39 -7.28 -40.71
C TYR A 392 17.08 -7.26 -42.07
N GLY A 393 16.87 -6.22 -42.88
CA GLY A 393 17.57 -6.02 -44.15
C GLY A 393 19.09 -5.92 -43.97
N LEU A 394 19.55 -5.20 -42.94
CA LEU A 394 20.97 -5.13 -42.58
C LEU A 394 21.52 -6.50 -42.16
N ALA A 395 20.75 -7.26 -41.36
CA ALA A 395 21.13 -8.62 -40.96
C ALA A 395 21.28 -9.55 -42.18
N LEU A 396 20.34 -9.48 -43.13
CA LEU A 396 20.39 -10.24 -44.39
C LEU A 396 21.63 -9.90 -45.23
N MET A 397 22.03 -8.63 -45.30
CA MET A 397 23.29 -8.26 -45.95
C MET A 397 24.49 -8.91 -45.25
N LYS A 398 24.48 -8.95 -43.91
CA LYS A 398 25.60 -9.47 -43.12
C LYS A 398 25.76 -10.98 -43.22
N VAL A 399 24.69 -11.73 -43.46
CA VAL A 399 24.71 -13.17 -43.80
C VAL A 399 24.85 -13.45 -45.32
N GLY A 400 25.13 -12.41 -46.13
CA GLY A 400 25.37 -12.55 -47.56
C GLY A 400 24.12 -12.73 -48.43
N ASN A 401 22.91 -12.66 -47.85
CA ASN A 401 21.65 -12.74 -48.59
C ASN A 401 21.25 -11.36 -49.16
N MET A 402 21.99 -10.90 -50.16
CA MET A 402 21.77 -9.60 -50.81
C MET A 402 20.37 -9.48 -51.42
N LYS A 403 19.84 -10.55 -52.02
CA LYS A 403 18.51 -10.54 -52.63
C LYS A 403 17.41 -10.29 -51.58
N GLY A 404 17.44 -11.03 -50.46
CA GLY A 404 16.49 -10.85 -49.38
C GLY A 404 16.62 -9.48 -48.70
N ALA A 405 17.85 -8.94 -48.60
CA ALA A 405 18.07 -7.60 -48.08
C ALA A 405 17.39 -6.52 -48.95
N GLY A 406 17.53 -6.62 -50.28
CA GLY A 406 16.85 -5.73 -51.23
C GLY A 406 15.33 -5.79 -51.10
N ASP A 407 14.76 -6.99 -50.98
CA ASP A 407 13.33 -7.18 -50.76
C ASP A 407 12.86 -6.55 -49.43
N SER A 408 13.66 -6.69 -48.38
CA SER A 408 13.37 -6.09 -47.07
C SER A 408 13.40 -4.57 -47.12
N PHE A 409 14.43 -3.94 -47.71
CA PHE A 409 14.48 -2.49 -47.86
C PHE A 409 13.35 -1.93 -48.73
N ARG A 410 12.96 -2.64 -49.79
CA ARG A 410 11.80 -2.26 -50.60
C ARG A 410 10.53 -2.26 -49.75
N LYS A 411 10.37 -3.26 -48.87
CA LYS A 411 9.24 -3.32 -47.92
C LYS A 411 9.27 -2.17 -46.92
N VAL A 412 10.46 -1.74 -46.47
CA VAL A 412 10.60 -0.53 -45.63
C VAL A 412 10.08 0.68 -46.38
N LEU A 413 10.47 0.87 -47.65
CA LEU A 413 10.03 2.00 -48.47
C LEU A 413 8.53 1.94 -48.83
N GLU A 414 7.92 0.75 -48.87
CA GLU A 414 6.46 0.61 -48.99
C GLU A 414 5.72 1.13 -47.75
N ILE A 415 6.31 0.97 -46.56
CA ILE A 415 5.74 1.41 -45.28
C ILE A 415 6.05 2.89 -45.03
N ASN A 416 7.31 3.28 -45.21
CA ASN A 416 7.82 4.64 -45.05
C ASN A 416 8.65 5.03 -46.29
N PRO A 417 8.04 5.70 -47.28
CA PRO A 417 8.72 6.11 -48.50
C PRO A 417 9.89 7.06 -48.30
N ASP A 418 9.93 7.81 -47.18
CA ASP A 418 10.95 8.82 -46.89
C ASP A 418 12.10 8.27 -46.03
N HIS A 419 12.16 6.95 -45.82
CA HIS A 419 13.18 6.30 -45.00
C HIS A 419 14.56 6.31 -45.69
N GLN A 420 15.33 7.39 -45.48
CA GLN A 420 16.61 7.62 -46.16
C GLN A 420 17.59 6.45 -46.04
N MET A 421 17.75 5.88 -44.84
CA MET A 421 18.69 4.77 -44.64
C MET A 421 18.34 3.51 -45.46
N ALA A 422 17.04 3.29 -45.75
CA ALA A 422 16.60 2.14 -46.53
C ALA A 422 16.86 2.36 -48.03
N MET A 423 16.76 3.60 -48.52
CA MET A 423 17.19 3.97 -49.87
C MET A 423 18.69 3.74 -50.05
N ASP A 424 19.49 4.16 -49.06
CA ASP A 424 20.94 3.97 -49.07
C ASP A 424 21.29 2.47 -49.02
N GLY A 425 20.60 1.69 -48.18
CA GLY A 425 20.74 0.24 -48.11
C GLY A 425 20.41 -0.45 -49.44
N LEU A 426 19.29 -0.07 -50.08
CA LEU A 426 18.87 -0.60 -51.37
C LEU A 426 19.87 -0.24 -52.49
N SER A 427 20.39 0.99 -52.48
CA SER A 427 21.44 1.44 -53.40
C SER A 427 22.72 0.61 -53.27
N ARG A 428 23.12 0.24 -52.05
CA ARG A 428 24.29 -0.62 -51.81
C ARG A 428 24.10 -2.04 -52.34
N VAL A 429 22.86 -2.55 -52.32
CA VAL A 429 22.53 -3.92 -52.73
C VAL A 429 22.31 -4.04 -54.24
N GLU A 430 21.59 -3.08 -54.85
CA GLU A 430 21.13 -3.16 -56.25
C GLU A 430 21.84 -2.15 -57.19
N GLY A 431 22.70 -1.29 -56.66
CA GLY A 431 23.41 -0.23 -57.39
C GLY A 431 22.68 1.12 -57.40
N PHE A 432 23.44 2.21 -57.50
CA PHE A 432 22.97 3.60 -57.35
C PHE A 432 21.80 4.01 -58.26
N SER A 433 21.70 3.47 -59.47
CA SER A 433 20.64 3.80 -60.42
C SER A 433 19.30 3.10 -60.12
N ALA A 434 19.33 1.91 -59.50
CA ALA A 434 18.15 1.13 -59.17
C ALA A 434 17.43 1.66 -57.92
N GLY A 435 18.18 2.06 -56.89
CA GLY A 435 17.63 2.61 -55.64
C GLY A 435 16.81 3.88 -55.85
N PHE A 436 17.34 4.85 -56.63
CA PHE A 436 16.63 6.09 -56.96
C PHE A 436 15.40 5.87 -57.86
N ALA A 437 15.48 4.94 -58.81
CA ALA A 437 14.36 4.62 -59.70
C ALA A 437 13.19 3.97 -58.95
N ILE A 438 13.48 3.09 -57.97
CA ILE A 438 12.47 2.44 -57.12
C ILE A 438 11.89 3.43 -56.12
N ALA A 439 12.71 4.26 -55.46
CA ALA A 439 12.22 5.32 -54.58
C ALA A 439 11.27 6.29 -55.33
N ALA A 440 11.64 6.70 -56.55
CA ALA A 440 10.80 7.52 -57.41
C ALA A 440 9.50 6.80 -57.85
N ALA A 441 9.53 5.48 -58.07
CA ALA A 441 8.35 4.69 -58.43
C ALA A 441 7.40 4.45 -57.25
N VAL A 442 7.93 4.24 -56.04
CA VAL A 442 7.16 4.09 -54.80
C VAL A 442 6.52 5.42 -54.39
N ALA A 443 7.26 6.54 -54.49
CA ALA A 443 6.74 7.90 -54.26
C ALA A 443 5.62 8.29 -55.25
N ARG A 444 5.70 7.85 -56.52
CA ARG A 444 4.61 8.01 -57.49
C ARG A 444 3.37 7.17 -57.15
N ARG A 445 3.53 6.02 -56.49
CA ARG A 445 2.42 5.16 -56.04
C ARG A 445 1.76 5.64 -54.76
N SER A 446 2.51 6.23 -53.83
CA SER A 446 1.97 6.84 -52.61
C SER A 446 1.19 8.12 -52.94
N SER A 447 1.73 8.99 -53.81
CA SER A 447 1.00 10.17 -54.32
C SER A 447 -0.28 9.82 -55.09
N ALA A 448 -0.27 8.77 -55.91
CA ALA A 448 -1.47 8.29 -56.61
C ALA A 448 -2.55 7.68 -55.69
N LYS A 449 -2.23 7.33 -54.44
CA LYS A 449 -3.22 6.91 -53.42
C LYS A 449 -3.87 8.11 -52.72
N VAL A 450 -3.18 9.26 -52.64
CA VAL A 450 -3.71 10.50 -52.07
C VAL A 450 -4.77 11.12 -52.98
N ASP A 451 -4.61 10.99 -54.31
CA ASP A 451 -5.57 11.53 -55.31
C ASP A 451 -6.92 10.79 -55.40
N LYS A 452 -7.16 9.73 -54.60
CA LYS A 452 -8.44 8.98 -54.59
C LYS A 452 -9.31 9.21 -53.33
N GLY A 453 -8.85 10.00 -52.37
CA GLY A 453 -9.66 10.48 -51.26
C GLY A 453 -9.89 11.98 -51.41
N GLY A 454 -11.10 12.39 -51.79
CA GLY A 454 -11.41 13.78 -52.11
C GLY A 454 -11.03 14.76 -50.99
N TYR A 455 -10.37 15.84 -51.36
CA TYR A 455 -10.33 17.07 -50.57
C TYR A 455 -10.24 18.29 -51.47
N GLU A 456 -11.15 19.24 -51.26
CA GLU A 456 -11.23 20.54 -51.94
C GLU A 456 -10.03 21.45 -51.55
N PRO A 457 -9.58 22.35 -52.45
CA PRO A 457 -8.39 23.15 -52.24
C PRO A 457 -8.68 24.45 -51.47
N GLY A 458 -7.87 24.72 -50.44
CA GLY A 458 -8.05 25.87 -49.54
C GLY A 458 -6.78 26.54 -49.00
N SER A 459 -5.68 26.62 -49.77
CA SER A 459 -4.67 27.73 -49.72
C SER A 459 -3.87 27.99 -48.39
N PRO A 460 -2.78 28.79 -48.36
CA PRO A 460 -1.45 28.29 -47.97
C PRO A 460 -0.74 29.09 -46.86
N ARG A 461 0.30 28.50 -46.23
CA ARG A 461 1.49 29.28 -45.83
C ARG A 461 2.74 28.42 -45.62
N ALA A 462 3.78 28.82 -46.35
CA ALA A 462 5.15 28.34 -46.22
C ALA A 462 5.90 29.13 -45.13
N ALA A 463 6.83 28.48 -44.44
CA ALA A 463 8.02 29.13 -43.89
C ALA A 463 9.20 28.14 -43.85
N LYS A 464 10.25 28.50 -44.56
CA LYS A 464 11.58 27.87 -44.55
C LYS A 464 12.27 28.17 -43.22
N ALA A 465 12.99 27.19 -42.66
CA ALA A 465 14.15 27.46 -41.82
C ALA A 465 15.20 26.35 -41.99
N LYS A 466 16.43 26.81 -42.27
CA LYS A 466 17.65 26.02 -42.49
C LYS A 466 18.16 25.43 -41.17
N THR A 467 18.65 24.21 -41.22
CA THR A 467 19.48 23.60 -40.17
C THR A 467 20.92 24.13 -40.22
N PRO A 468 21.62 24.19 -39.08
CA PRO A 468 23.05 23.96 -39.03
C PRO A 468 23.37 22.58 -38.42
N VAL A 469 24.35 21.94 -39.03
CA VAL A 469 24.96 20.66 -38.67
C VAL A 469 25.77 20.81 -37.37
N GLY A 470 25.62 19.86 -36.44
CA GLY A 470 26.47 19.76 -35.25
C GLY A 470 26.24 18.48 -34.44
N SER A 471 27.24 17.59 -34.46
CA SER A 471 27.56 16.45 -33.58
C SER A 471 26.55 15.31 -33.36
N LYS A 472 27.07 14.11 -33.65
CA LYS A 472 26.52 12.76 -33.42
C LYS A 472 26.28 12.51 -31.92
N THR A 473 25.02 12.25 -31.54
CA THR A 473 24.53 11.36 -30.47
C THR A 473 23.03 11.66 -30.27
N SER A 474 22.12 10.97 -30.95
CA SER A 474 20.70 10.83 -30.49
C SER A 474 19.85 9.94 -31.41
N GLU A 475 20.23 8.69 -31.64
CA GLU A 475 19.27 7.71 -32.19
C GLU A 475 18.38 7.10 -31.09
N ALA A 476 18.82 7.12 -29.83
CA ALA A 476 18.01 6.69 -28.69
C ALA A 476 16.85 7.67 -28.34
N SER A 477 17.02 8.96 -28.59
CA SER A 477 16.01 9.99 -28.24
C SER A 477 14.81 10.02 -29.20
N ASN A 478 14.98 9.58 -30.46
CA ASN A 478 13.90 9.57 -31.45
C ASN A 478 12.90 8.41 -31.25
N ILE A 479 13.33 7.31 -30.64
CA ILE A 479 12.47 6.13 -30.39
C ILE A 479 11.47 6.41 -29.24
N LEU A 480 11.83 7.26 -28.28
CA LEU A 480 10.94 7.64 -27.17
C LEU A 480 9.88 8.69 -27.59
N MET A 481 10.21 9.55 -28.57
CA MET A 481 9.34 10.67 -29.00
C MET A 481 8.25 10.25 -30.01
N GLU A 482 8.43 9.18 -30.77
CA GLU A 482 7.39 8.69 -31.71
C GLU A 482 6.28 7.88 -31.01
N ARG A 483 6.54 7.30 -29.82
CA ARG A 483 5.53 6.56 -29.03
C ARG A 483 4.39 7.45 -28.53
N THR A 484 4.61 8.75 -28.35
CA THR A 484 3.60 9.67 -27.77
C THR A 484 2.59 10.21 -28.79
N LYS A 485 2.83 10.09 -30.11
CA LYS A 485 1.96 10.69 -31.14
C LYS A 485 0.95 9.72 -31.79
N ALA A 486 1.01 8.43 -31.48
CA ALA A 486 0.23 7.40 -32.19
C ALA A 486 -1.04 6.90 -31.43
N GLN A 487 -1.40 7.50 -30.29
CA GLN A 487 -2.50 7.02 -29.43
C GLN A 487 -3.63 8.03 -29.17
N ASP A 488 -3.73 9.08 -29.98
CA ASP A 488 -4.93 9.92 -30.01
C ASP A 488 -6.00 9.28 -30.91
N GLY A 489 -6.76 8.32 -30.36
CA GLY A 489 -7.89 7.74 -31.05
C GLY A 489 -8.56 6.60 -30.32
N MET A 490 -9.73 6.90 -29.73
CA MET A 490 -10.71 6.00 -29.09
C MET A 490 -10.46 5.62 -27.63
N LEU A 491 -11.07 6.41 -26.73
CA LEU A 491 -11.39 6.03 -25.36
C LEU A 491 -12.73 5.25 -25.33
N PRO A 492 -12.77 4.00 -24.83
CA PRO A 492 -13.97 3.47 -24.21
C PRO A 492 -13.94 3.78 -22.71
N LYS A 493 -15.05 4.32 -22.19
CA LYS A 493 -15.30 4.35 -20.74
C LYS A 493 -15.29 2.92 -20.22
N GLN A 494 -14.41 2.60 -19.27
CA GLN A 494 -14.48 1.33 -18.54
C GLN A 494 -14.61 1.55 -17.02
N SER A 495 -15.47 0.71 -16.49
CA SER A 495 -16.05 0.63 -15.15
C SER A 495 -15.05 0.26 -14.07
N SER A 496 -15.33 0.72 -12.85
CA SER A 496 -14.65 0.40 -11.59
C SER A 496 -14.41 -1.10 -11.39
N MET A 497 -13.13 -1.52 -11.35
CA MET A 497 -12.67 -2.86 -10.95
C MET A 497 -11.90 -2.76 -9.63
N SER A 498 -11.98 -3.79 -8.78
CA SER A 498 -11.33 -3.81 -7.46
C SER A 498 -9.84 -4.20 -7.54
N ALA A 499 -9.11 -3.95 -6.45
CA ALA A 499 -7.70 -4.34 -6.32
C ALA A 499 -7.45 -5.86 -6.52
N GLU A 500 -8.42 -6.71 -6.16
CA GLU A 500 -8.33 -8.17 -6.35
C GLU A 500 -8.35 -8.55 -7.85
N ASP A 501 -9.08 -7.81 -8.69
CA ASP A 501 -9.14 -8.07 -10.13
C ASP A 501 -7.87 -7.61 -10.88
N TYR A 502 -7.15 -6.63 -10.33
CA TYR A 502 -5.83 -6.20 -10.80
C TYR A 502 -4.71 -7.16 -10.38
N LEU A 503 -4.83 -7.78 -9.21
CA LEU A 503 -3.81 -8.68 -8.63
C LEU A 503 -3.88 -10.11 -9.21
N ALA A 504 -5.03 -10.57 -9.68
CA ALA A 504 -5.21 -11.93 -10.22
C ALA A 504 -4.74 -12.09 -11.67
N ASN A 505 -4.61 -11.00 -12.42
CA ASN A 505 -4.24 -11.03 -13.84
C ASN A 505 -2.84 -10.43 -13.99
N GLY A 506 -1.79 -11.26 -13.99
CA GLY A 506 -0.38 -10.88 -14.20
C GLY A 506 -0.04 -10.25 -15.56
N ASN A 507 -0.88 -9.35 -16.05
CA ASN A 507 -0.68 -8.49 -17.19
C ASN A 507 -0.43 -7.06 -16.68
N TYR A 508 0.83 -6.67 -16.60
CA TYR A 508 1.27 -5.31 -16.33
C TYR A 508 1.04 -4.39 -17.55
N SER A 509 -0.17 -4.37 -18.11
CA SER A 509 -0.53 -3.37 -19.12
C SER A 509 -1.17 -2.16 -18.45
N VAL A 510 -0.32 -1.26 -17.96
CA VAL A 510 -0.78 0.11 -17.63
C VAL A 510 -0.91 0.88 -18.95
N SER A 511 -2.11 1.38 -19.22
CA SER A 511 -2.38 2.31 -20.32
C SER A 511 -1.50 3.57 -20.16
N PRO A 512 -0.88 4.10 -21.22
CA PRO A 512 0.05 5.21 -21.07
C PRO A 512 -0.67 6.51 -20.71
N ARG A 513 -0.22 7.10 -19.60
CA ARG A 513 -0.27 8.52 -19.21
C ARG A 513 -1.65 9.18 -19.27
N ALA A 514 -2.36 9.13 -18.14
CA ALA A 514 -2.89 10.38 -17.62
C ALA A 514 -1.67 11.22 -17.16
N GLU A 515 -1.53 12.45 -17.64
CA GLU A 515 -0.46 13.35 -17.20
C GLU A 515 -0.47 13.46 -15.67
N VAL A 516 0.59 12.92 -15.03
CA VAL A 516 0.70 12.84 -13.57
C VAL A 516 0.83 14.26 -13.00
N PRO A 517 -0.08 14.72 -12.12
CA PRO A 517 0.00 16.04 -11.49
C PRO A 517 1.34 16.29 -10.78
N PHE A 518 1.96 15.25 -10.24
CA PHE A 518 3.28 15.27 -9.63
C PHE A 518 4.39 15.74 -10.59
N LEU A 519 4.42 15.24 -11.83
CA LEU A 519 5.44 15.64 -12.80
C LEU A 519 5.30 17.12 -13.16
N LYS A 520 4.06 17.64 -13.25
CA LYS A 520 3.80 19.07 -13.49
C LYS A 520 4.26 19.93 -12.33
N GLU A 521 3.99 19.53 -11.09
CA GLU A 521 4.40 20.31 -9.92
C GLU A 521 5.92 20.24 -9.68
N GLN A 522 6.56 19.09 -9.92
CA GLN A 522 8.02 18.96 -9.84
C GLN A 522 8.72 19.79 -10.93
N LEU A 523 8.22 19.76 -12.17
CA LEU A 523 8.71 20.61 -13.25
C LEU A 523 8.53 22.09 -12.91
N ARG A 524 7.37 22.48 -12.34
CA ARG A 524 7.12 23.87 -11.91
C ARG A 524 8.10 24.33 -10.83
N ARG A 525 8.30 23.54 -9.77
CA ARG A 525 9.23 23.86 -8.68
C ARG A 525 10.69 23.91 -9.15
N ARG A 526 11.09 22.99 -10.03
CA ARG A 526 12.40 23.01 -10.67
C ARG A 526 12.61 24.29 -11.48
N ASP A 527 11.63 24.67 -12.29
CA ASP A 527 11.71 25.86 -13.13
C ASP A 527 11.75 27.15 -12.28
N GLU A 528 11.02 27.20 -11.17
CA GLU A 528 11.10 28.30 -10.17
C GLU A 528 12.50 28.38 -9.53
N TYR A 529 13.09 27.25 -9.15
CA TYR A 529 14.42 27.20 -8.56
C TYR A 529 15.53 27.61 -9.56
N ILE A 530 15.44 27.15 -10.81
CA ILE A 530 16.35 27.57 -11.90
C ILE A 530 16.28 29.08 -12.11
N GLU A 531 15.08 29.68 -12.02
CA GLU A 531 14.91 31.13 -12.19
C GLU A 531 15.51 31.91 -11.01
N VAL A 532 15.43 31.39 -9.78
CA VAL A 532 16.13 31.96 -8.61
C VAL A 532 17.65 31.91 -8.80
N LEU A 533 18.19 30.78 -9.26
CA LEU A 533 19.62 30.65 -9.53
C LEU A 533 20.08 31.58 -10.65
N ARG A 534 19.29 31.73 -11.73
CA ARG A 534 19.57 32.67 -12.82
C ARG A 534 19.70 34.11 -12.33
N LYS A 535 18.73 34.59 -11.55
CA LYS A 535 18.77 35.95 -10.96
C LYS A 535 19.97 36.16 -10.04
N LYS A 536 20.39 35.11 -9.32
CA LYS A 536 21.58 35.14 -8.47
C LYS A 536 22.88 35.24 -9.28
N VAL A 537 22.97 34.51 -10.39
CA VAL A 537 24.10 34.59 -11.34
C VAL A 537 24.16 35.99 -11.98
N GLU A 538 23.04 36.52 -12.47
CA GLU A 538 22.99 37.87 -13.05
C GLU A 538 23.45 38.96 -12.07
N LYS A 539 23.04 38.86 -10.80
CA LYS A 539 23.47 39.78 -9.75
C LYS A 539 24.98 39.66 -9.48
N LEU A 540 25.50 38.44 -9.36
CA LEU A 540 26.93 38.20 -9.14
C LEU A 540 27.78 38.66 -10.32
N GLU A 541 27.31 38.48 -11.56
CA GLU A 541 27.99 38.96 -12.77
C GLU A 541 27.98 40.50 -12.86
N ALA A 542 26.88 41.14 -12.45
CA ALA A 542 26.79 42.60 -12.37
C ALA A 542 27.71 43.20 -11.29
N GLU A 543 27.83 42.54 -10.13
CA GLU A 543 28.79 42.89 -9.06
C GLU A 543 30.24 42.66 -9.50
N LEU A 544 30.53 41.53 -10.18
CA LEU A 544 31.84 41.23 -10.75
C LEU A 544 32.30 42.27 -11.79
N ALA A 545 31.36 42.82 -12.56
CA ALA A 545 31.64 43.86 -13.55
C ALA A 545 32.14 45.18 -12.92
N GLN A 546 31.85 45.42 -11.64
CA GLN A 546 32.29 46.62 -10.90
C GLN A 546 33.71 46.49 -10.32
N TYR A 547 34.27 45.27 -10.26
CA TYR A 547 35.60 44.97 -9.68
C TYR A 547 36.71 44.73 -10.72
N LYS A 548 36.57 45.28 -11.94
CA LYS A 548 37.64 45.22 -12.96
C LYS A 548 38.87 46.03 -12.53
N GLY A 549 39.75 45.38 -11.75
CA GLY A 549 41.02 45.96 -11.34
C GLY A 549 41.74 45.23 -10.20
N ASP A 550 41.06 44.39 -9.40
CA ASP A 550 41.67 43.82 -8.19
C ASP A 550 41.70 42.27 -8.22
N SER A 551 42.91 41.71 -8.37
CA SER A 551 43.16 40.32 -8.80
C SER A 551 42.70 39.25 -7.78
N SER A 552 42.65 39.59 -6.49
CA SER A 552 42.35 38.63 -5.41
C SER A 552 40.84 38.47 -5.16
N ALA A 553 40.06 39.55 -5.20
CA ALA A 553 38.59 39.48 -5.03
C ALA A 553 37.89 38.90 -6.28
N TYR A 554 38.49 39.10 -7.46
CA TYR A 554 37.98 38.64 -8.74
C TYR A 554 38.00 37.10 -8.88
N SER A 555 38.95 36.39 -8.26
CA SER A 555 39.00 34.92 -8.37
C SER A 555 37.91 34.23 -7.54
N GLY A 556 37.69 34.68 -6.29
CA GLY A 556 36.69 34.09 -5.40
C GLY A 556 35.25 34.30 -5.87
N MET A 557 34.92 35.47 -6.41
CA MET A 557 33.60 35.71 -6.99
C MET A 557 33.37 34.92 -8.29
N ARG A 558 34.42 34.71 -9.10
CA ARG A 558 34.35 33.90 -10.33
C ARG A 558 34.12 32.41 -10.03
N GLU A 559 34.65 31.91 -8.91
CA GLU A 559 34.35 30.57 -8.40
C GLU A 559 32.89 30.46 -7.93
N GLY A 560 32.36 31.48 -7.24
CA GLY A 560 30.93 31.54 -6.86
C GLY A 560 29.96 31.56 -8.05
N VAL A 561 30.32 32.28 -9.13
CA VAL A 561 29.56 32.28 -10.39
C VAL A 561 29.63 30.91 -11.07
N ARG A 562 30.81 30.28 -11.15
CA ARG A 562 30.95 28.92 -11.70
C ARG A 562 30.21 27.86 -10.90
N ALA A 563 30.25 27.92 -9.57
CA ALA A 563 29.53 26.99 -8.71
C ALA A 563 28.00 27.13 -8.89
N SER A 564 27.50 28.36 -9.01
CA SER A 564 26.08 28.62 -9.25
C SER A 564 25.63 28.21 -10.66
N GLN A 565 26.50 28.38 -11.67
CA GLN A 565 26.26 27.91 -13.05
C GLN A 565 26.30 26.38 -13.15
N SER A 566 27.22 25.71 -12.43
CA SER A 566 27.29 24.24 -12.33
C SER A 566 26.03 23.69 -11.67
N ALA A 567 25.60 24.26 -10.54
CA ALA A 567 24.36 23.86 -9.87
C ALA A 567 23.11 24.09 -10.74
N SER A 568 23.10 25.13 -11.58
CA SER A 568 22.02 25.37 -12.56
C SER A 568 22.05 24.39 -13.75
N MET A 569 23.21 23.84 -14.11
CA MET A 569 23.34 22.80 -15.14
C MET A 569 23.00 21.42 -14.59
N GLU A 570 23.50 21.08 -13.40
CA GLU A 570 23.18 19.83 -12.70
C GLU A 570 21.67 19.72 -12.37
N SER A 571 20.99 20.84 -12.09
CA SER A 571 19.53 20.88 -11.93
C SER A 571 18.71 20.82 -13.23
N ARG A 572 19.36 21.01 -14.38
CA ARG A 572 18.76 20.78 -15.71
C ARG A 572 18.93 19.33 -16.17
N ASP A 573 20.02 18.69 -15.77
CA ASP A 573 20.42 17.35 -16.23
C ASP A 573 20.06 16.21 -15.26
N GLY A 574 19.62 16.50 -14.03
CA GLY A 574 19.21 15.49 -13.03
C GLY A 574 17.78 15.66 -12.49
N ALA A 575 17.14 14.54 -12.14
CA ALA A 575 15.89 14.50 -11.39
C ALA A 575 16.14 15.00 -9.95
N ILE A 576 15.90 16.28 -9.68
CA ILE A 576 15.96 16.82 -8.31
C ILE A 576 14.65 16.53 -7.58
N ILE A 577 14.71 15.63 -6.61
CA ILE A 577 13.78 15.60 -5.48
C ILE A 577 14.14 16.78 -4.58
N ILE A 578 13.31 17.82 -4.58
CA ILE A 578 13.43 18.93 -3.61
C ILE A 578 12.82 18.44 -2.29
N GLU A 579 13.65 17.93 -1.38
CA GLU A 579 13.23 17.71 0.01
C GLU A 579 12.98 19.07 0.70
N PRO A 580 11.92 19.21 1.51
CA PRO A 580 11.76 20.38 2.35
C PRO A 580 12.79 20.34 3.48
N GLY A 581 13.90 21.05 3.30
CA GLY A 581 14.82 21.39 4.39
C GLY A 581 14.17 22.41 5.33
N PRO A 582 14.46 22.35 6.64
CA PRO A 582 13.85 23.23 7.63
C PRO A 582 14.30 24.67 7.40
N GLU A 583 13.37 25.60 7.57
CA GLU A 583 13.64 27.03 7.55
C GLU A 583 14.74 27.38 8.57
N SER A 584 15.93 27.79 8.09
CA SER A 584 16.73 28.94 8.54
C SER A 584 18.24 28.80 8.26
N GLU A 585 18.74 29.78 7.51
CA GLU A 585 20.10 30.34 7.39
C GLU A 585 21.38 29.51 7.71
N HIS A 586 22.22 29.40 6.66
CA HIS A 586 23.67 29.06 6.59
C HIS A 586 24.10 27.57 6.50
N PRO A 587 24.91 27.18 5.49
CA PRO A 587 25.44 25.83 5.37
C PRO A 587 26.70 25.63 6.23
N LYS A 588 26.79 24.50 6.94
CA LYS A 588 28.05 23.96 7.47
C LYS A 588 28.24 22.52 7.02
N VAL A 589 29.42 22.28 6.45
CA VAL A 589 30.02 20.96 6.21
C VAL A 589 30.86 20.59 7.43
N SER A 590 30.79 19.34 7.92
CA SER A 590 31.92 18.68 8.60
C SER A 590 31.68 17.18 8.86
N VAL A 591 32.75 16.38 8.72
CA VAL A 591 32.87 14.95 9.03
C VAL A 591 33.84 14.75 10.22
N ILE A 592 33.61 13.67 11.00
CA ILE A 592 34.51 12.88 11.90
C ILE A 592 34.49 13.12 13.44
N ALA A 593 34.07 12.04 14.13
CA ALA A 593 34.42 11.43 15.43
C ALA A 593 34.30 12.15 16.79
N GLY A 594 33.73 11.40 17.76
CA GLY A 594 34.26 11.30 19.13
C GLY A 594 33.28 11.47 20.29
N ALA A 595 33.16 10.41 21.10
CA ALA A 595 32.88 10.37 22.55
C ALA A 595 31.45 10.63 23.10
N SER A 596 30.87 9.56 23.68
CA SER A 596 30.07 9.60 24.93
C SER A 596 31.01 9.91 26.11
N PRO A 597 30.61 10.39 27.32
CA PRO A 597 29.53 9.79 28.13
C PRO A 597 28.79 10.65 29.21
N THR A 598 27.82 9.97 29.85
CA THR A 598 27.29 10.09 31.25
C THR A 598 26.25 11.14 31.67
N ALA A 599 25.14 10.66 32.29
CA ALA A 599 24.73 10.83 33.72
C ALA A 599 23.22 10.50 33.93
N SER A 600 22.88 9.35 34.55
CA SER A 600 22.40 9.16 35.95
C SER A 600 21.02 9.78 36.26
N SER A 601 19.94 8.99 36.33
CA SER A 601 19.37 8.32 37.52
C SER A 601 18.85 9.24 38.64
N VAL A 602 17.55 9.19 38.94
CA VAL A 602 16.99 9.21 40.31
C VAL A 602 15.66 8.47 40.30
N GLY A 603 15.52 7.48 41.19
CA GLY A 603 14.26 6.77 41.44
C GLY A 603 13.49 7.35 42.63
N SER A 604 12.27 6.87 42.83
CA SER A 604 11.66 6.76 44.16
C SER A 604 10.46 5.80 44.13
N GLN A 605 10.52 4.84 45.05
CA GLN A 605 9.41 3.99 45.49
C GLN A 605 8.38 4.84 46.28
N VAL A 606 7.12 4.38 46.37
CA VAL A 606 6.50 3.87 47.62
C VAL A 606 4.97 3.65 47.48
N SER A 607 4.55 2.53 48.08
CA SER A 607 3.25 2.17 48.70
C SER A 607 2.05 1.66 47.88
N LEU A 608 1.82 0.36 48.12
CA LEU A 608 0.60 -0.44 48.05
C LEU A 608 -0.67 0.23 48.63
N GLN A 609 -1.76 0.18 47.85
CA GLN A 609 -3.12 -0.05 48.35
C GLN A 609 -3.80 -1.10 47.45
N ARG A 610 -4.28 -2.18 48.06
CA ARG A 610 -5.07 -3.24 47.40
C ARG A 610 -6.51 -2.76 47.27
N SER A 611 -6.89 -2.35 46.06
CA SER A 611 -8.28 -2.30 45.60
C SER A 611 -8.51 -3.48 44.66
N PHE A 612 -9.49 -4.33 44.94
CA PHE A 612 -9.99 -5.30 43.96
C PHE A 612 -10.67 -4.52 42.83
N GLY A 613 -9.90 -4.18 41.81
CA GLY A 613 -10.39 -3.61 40.57
C GLY A 613 -10.98 -4.71 39.68
N PRO A 614 -11.94 -4.40 38.79
CA PRO A 614 -12.35 -5.33 37.76
C PRO A 614 -11.12 -5.72 36.93
N ILE A 615 -11.05 -6.99 36.52
CA ILE A 615 -10.06 -7.48 35.56
C ILE A 615 -10.39 -6.82 34.22
N ASN A 616 -9.98 -5.57 34.08
CA ASN A 616 -9.85 -4.87 32.82
C ASN A 616 -8.48 -5.30 32.25
N GLU A 617 -8.40 -6.55 31.79
CA GLU A 617 -7.51 -6.80 30.67
C GLU A 617 -8.07 -5.91 29.55
N LYS A 618 -7.31 -4.87 29.20
CA LYS A 618 -7.58 -4.04 28.03
C LYS A 618 -7.69 -5.01 26.85
N VAL A 619 -8.92 -5.32 26.51
CA VAL A 619 -9.32 -5.93 25.25
C VAL A 619 -9.02 -4.85 24.20
N GLY A 620 -7.74 -4.74 23.79
CA GLY A 620 -7.26 -3.78 22.80
C GLY A 620 -7.94 -3.96 21.44
N PRO A 621 -7.71 -3.11 20.45
CA PRO A 621 -8.42 -3.19 19.16
C PRO A 621 -8.26 -4.58 18.51
N TYR A 622 -9.32 -5.40 18.53
CA TYR A 622 -9.34 -6.82 18.10
C TYR A 622 -9.31 -7.04 16.58
N TYR A 623 -8.89 -6.03 15.81
CA TYR A 623 -8.71 -6.14 14.36
C TYR A 623 -7.27 -5.80 13.96
N GLN A 624 -6.36 -6.70 14.33
CA GLN A 624 -5.19 -6.95 13.50
C GLN A 624 -5.63 -7.98 12.46
N ASP A 625 -5.81 -7.55 11.21
CA ASP A 625 -6.17 -8.42 10.10
C ASP A 625 -5.15 -9.57 10.01
N GLY A 626 -5.65 -10.76 10.30
CA GLY A 626 -4.95 -12.01 10.06
C GLY A 626 -5.06 -12.36 8.59
N ASN A 627 -3.98 -12.11 7.86
CA ASN A 627 -3.48 -12.88 6.74
C ASN A 627 -4.38 -14.08 6.37
N MET A 628 -5.14 -13.96 5.28
CA MET A 628 -5.74 -15.11 4.58
C MET A 628 -4.61 -15.89 3.91
N GLY A 629 -3.95 -16.74 4.69
CA GLY A 629 -2.91 -17.65 4.23
C GLY A 629 -3.23 -19.07 4.71
N VAL A 630 -3.75 -19.89 3.79
CA VAL A 630 -3.87 -21.32 3.97
C VAL A 630 -2.46 -21.91 4.05
N THR A 631 -2.05 -22.40 5.21
CA THR A 631 -0.99 -23.41 5.30
C THR A 631 -1.43 -24.52 6.24
N THR A 632 -1.94 -25.59 5.62
CA THR A 632 -1.89 -26.92 6.19
C THR A 632 -0.42 -27.29 6.37
N ASP A 633 0.03 -27.48 7.61
CA ASP A 633 0.94 -28.57 7.98
C ASP A 633 1.16 -28.58 9.49
N ALA A 634 0.56 -29.58 10.13
CA ALA A 634 0.84 -29.95 11.50
C ALA A 634 2.09 -30.85 11.54
N PRO A 635 3.01 -30.66 12.50
CA PRO A 635 3.80 -31.75 13.01
C PRO A 635 3.29 -32.16 14.40
N ALA A 636 3.01 -33.45 14.51
CA ALA A 636 2.60 -34.11 15.73
C ALA A 636 3.72 -34.17 16.80
N GLY A 637 3.35 -33.82 18.03
CA GLY A 637 3.80 -34.48 19.27
C GLY A 637 4.87 -33.78 20.13
N PRO A 638 5.11 -34.24 21.39
CA PRO A 638 4.38 -35.26 22.13
C PRO A 638 3.80 -34.79 23.48
N GLN A 639 2.76 -35.52 23.92
CA GLN A 639 2.33 -35.60 25.31
C GLN A 639 3.49 -35.86 26.28
N LYS A 640 3.53 -35.14 27.41
CA LYS A 640 3.94 -35.71 28.71
C LYS A 640 3.58 -34.79 29.90
N ARG A 641 2.53 -35.21 30.62
CA ARG A 641 2.37 -35.29 32.09
C ARG A 641 3.04 -34.20 32.94
N ARG A 642 2.25 -33.46 33.72
CA ARG A 642 1.68 -33.90 35.01
C ARG A 642 0.51 -33.04 35.42
#